data_AF-D8Q646-F1
#
_entry.id   AF-D8Q646-F1
#
_cell.length_a   1.000
_cell.length_b   1.000
_cell.length_c   1.000
_cell.angle_alpha   90.00
_cell.angle_beta   90.00
_cell.angle_gamma   90.00
#
_symmetry.space_group_name_H-M   'P 1'
#
loop_
_entity.id
_entity.type
_entity.pdbx_description
1 polymer ?
#
loop_
_entity_poly.entity_id
_entity_poly.type
_entity_poly.pdbx_seq_one_letter_code
_entity_poly.pdbx_strand_id
1 'polypeptide(L)'
;MSGSPSARLCFTLEGLIGVQTSQSRKRLLNGKARGLVRDAIRLIDTGSLQLILSDPPDMPLPDFVMTPDAIDIVTSFTSISYGAHLIDLGCSAVWDAIEPLDVWPRVFRWFAYLLPLNHGLSFTSVPSLRYHAYWPKAMECMLKTIRRVLEMPPERARPILLSGGHDVISDIMTVWLRWPEVIGEVKDEEAAALRSRCIDSMQALWLALRVGPDDETLTLFCTYMLRAVHGKPRKLFRVIDARLRDITARLADANDVQACDDAASIMVVSCLFLMYPDLQLRKFPRGIIRSATHILRMAVRAHTKLRLITAELIHRLWALRGRALLLSLDTGIFTTIAEMDAVDAGVEDSLRKLRDLISYSLSYPEAVRRFHDGLPEAAWWQGYLPEEQTLLELAANRHPELAPLRPRDAYFMRVIAFDYVRRHWEDISAEIGPEGLTKTPIMTVDHAFETKRLDLQVHDVSRTLFHPALQHGEWDRYGGNAMGASLTLIALSSSSTSSVPSDKPTLSFTLRGMPSWAADIAQLNHALDSIQRSRLPGALKGNKQHHVKTANKLLASRPLHFLLEEPYDIHIFLPASVDSRQGIIDALTALKSLQNVADDGLSSLWTFDDSMWARSLRWFLSLYPIYSLSNALDVFDAMEKSAVETFIGVLDSVTRLSPSEAREALLNDDRHALHLLFALWVRWPIRIQSLGMNVYGSISCQDVMYDAWTCFPMEVTEEIFVRPILHMLGDRPKRLSRLCATHLNIRTSAGSIGRAGLVNQVNLMKSMTLLCDSGAHGLSGSYIAALINSLDDDLSISPDTHELWTCVLQTLTEMCFRSDYAVAFASKYGLFALLVRVRRLCHPLLANPSQSNPEVSITCMVLTLLGDGLFHRRAVKGFREAQSRYATRMPDGPLRVDEQAVVTLGERRSGMARDSYLQ
;
A
#
# COMPACT_ATOMS: atom_id res chain seq x y z
N MET A 1 -22.85 -33.80 53.77
CA MET A 1 -21.58 -33.11 53.45
C MET A 1 -20.93 -32.41 54.65
N SER A 2 -21.50 -32.45 55.86
CA SER A 2 -21.03 -31.67 57.03
C SER A 2 -19.82 -32.22 57.79
N GLY A 3 -19.10 -33.20 57.23
CA GLY A 3 -18.03 -33.92 57.94
C GLY A 3 -16.59 -33.54 57.59
N SER A 4 -16.31 -33.09 56.37
CA SER A 4 -14.91 -32.90 55.95
C SER A 4 -14.30 -31.61 56.52
N PRO A 5 -13.01 -31.62 56.93
CA PRO A 5 -12.31 -30.42 57.39
C PRO A 5 -12.37 -29.25 56.40
N SER A 6 -12.31 -29.53 55.09
CA SER A 6 -12.40 -28.53 54.02
C SER A 6 -13.80 -27.91 53.95
N ALA A 7 -14.87 -28.71 54.08
CA ALA A 7 -16.24 -28.19 54.14
C ALA A 7 -16.45 -27.28 55.36
N ARG A 8 -15.91 -27.65 56.52
CA ARG A 8 -15.98 -26.81 57.73
C ARG A 8 -15.27 -25.47 57.52
N LEU A 9 -14.08 -25.49 56.93
CA LEU A 9 -13.34 -24.26 56.59
C LEU A 9 -14.16 -23.39 55.62
N CYS A 10 -14.69 -23.98 54.56
CA CYS A 10 -15.53 -23.29 53.57
C CYS A 10 -16.72 -22.57 54.23
N PHE A 11 -17.48 -23.27 55.09
CA PHE A 11 -18.61 -22.68 55.82
C PHE A 11 -18.18 -21.58 56.81
N THR A 12 -17.05 -21.75 57.51
CA THR A 12 -16.53 -20.72 58.42
C THR A 12 -16.15 -19.45 57.65
N LEU A 13 -15.51 -19.60 56.49
CA LEU A 13 -15.13 -18.48 55.62
C LEU A 13 -16.34 -17.79 55.00
N GLU A 14 -17.34 -18.55 54.53
CA GLU A 14 -18.60 -18.01 54.03
C GLU A 14 -19.35 -17.21 55.11
N GLY A 15 -19.43 -17.76 56.32
CA GLY A 15 -20.01 -17.06 57.47
C GLY A 15 -19.26 -15.78 57.82
N LEU A 16 -17.92 -15.77 57.67
CA LEU A 16 -17.10 -14.59 57.89
C LEU A 16 -17.37 -13.51 56.82
N ILE A 17 -17.50 -13.90 55.54
CA ILE A 17 -17.89 -13.00 54.45
C ILE A 17 -19.26 -12.38 54.75
N GLY A 18 -20.25 -13.20 55.12
CA GLY A 18 -21.60 -12.71 55.45
C GLY A 18 -21.62 -11.71 56.60
N VAL A 19 -20.78 -11.91 57.62
CA VAL A 19 -20.63 -10.95 58.73
C VAL A 19 -20.00 -9.63 58.26
N GLN A 20 -19.00 -9.69 57.39
CA GLN A 20 -18.30 -8.51 56.87
C GLN A 20 -19.16 -7.69 55.90
N THR A 21 -19.93 -8.34 55.03
CA THR A 21 -20.81 -7.64 54.07
C THR A 21 -22.02 -7.00 54.74
N SER A 22 -22.55 -7.62 55.81
CA SER A 22 -23.72 -7.11 56.54
C SER A 22 -23.39 -5.93 57.47
N GLN A 23 -22.13 -5.78 57.89
CA GLN A 23 -21.71 -4.68 58.76
C GLN A 23 -21.20 -3.53 57.91
N SER A 24 -22.02 -2.48 57.74
CA SER A 24 -21.58 -1.21 57.16
C SER A 24 -20.23 -0.80 57.76
N ARG A 25 -19.23 -0.56 56.88
CA ARG A 25 -17.76 -0.37 57.06
C ARG A 25 -17.21 0.27 58.35
N LYS A 26 -18.02 0.82 59.26
CA LYS A 26 -17.62 1.62 60.42
C LYS A 26 -17.56 0.90 61.78
N ARG A 27 -17.77 -0.41 61.87
CA ARG A 27 -17.51 -1.16 63.12
C ARG A 27 -16.72 -2.44 62.85
N LEU A 28 -15.48 -2.27 62.41
CA LEU A 28 -14.48 -3.32 62.39
C LEU A 28 -14.30 -3.87 63.81
N LEU A 29 -14.57 -5.16 63.98
CA LEU A 29 -14.32 -6.01 65.16
C LEU A 29 -15.49 -6.21 66.15
N ASN A 30 -16.65 -6.63 65.65
CA ASN A 30 -17.58 -7.42 66.48
C ASN A 30 -16.92 -8.76 66.89
N GLY A 31 -17.12 -9.19 68.14
CA GLY A 31 -16.51 -10.42 68.69
C GLY A 31 -16.78 -11.68 67.85
N LYS A 32 -17.90 -11.73 67.12
CA LYS A 32 -18.26 -12.81 66.20
C LYS A 32 -17.28 -12.96 65.01
N ALA A 33 -16.85 -11.85 64.40
CA ALA A 33 -15.88 -11.89 63.28
C ALA A 33 -14.51 -12.37 63.75
N ARG A 34 -14.03 -11.91 64.92
CA ARG A 34 -12.77 -12.40 65.51
C ARG A 34 -12.82 -13.90 65.82
N GLY A 35 -13.96 -14.40 66.31
CA GLY A 35 -14.18 -15.82 66.53
C GLY A 35 -14.04 -16.63 65.24
N LEU A 36 -14.73 -16.21 64.19
CA LEU A 36 -14.67 -16.86 62.87
C LEU A 36 -13.27 -16.81 62.23
N VAL A 37 -12.54 -15.70 62.36
CA VAL A 37 -11.14 -15.59 61.90
C VAL A 37 -10.25 -16.59 62.64
N ARG A 38 -10.37 -16.67 63.98
CA ARG A 38 -9.59 -17.62 64.78
C ARG A 38 -9.93 -19.07 64.42
N ASP A 39 -11.20 -19.37 64.23
CA ASP A 39 -11.66 -20.71 63.82
C ASP A 39 -11.14 -21.06 62.42
N ALA A 40 -11.15 -20.12 61.47
CA ALA A 40 -10.61 -20.31 60.13
C ALA A 40 -9.10 -20.61 60.16
N ILE A 41 -8.32 -19.81 60.90
CA ILE A 41 -6.87 -20.04 61.08
C ILE A 41 -6.63 -21.41 61.72
N ARG A 42 -7.36 -21.75 62.80
CA ARG A 42 -7.25 -23.07 63.43
C ARG A 42 -7.57 -24.21 62.46
N LEU A 43 -8.57 -24.05 61.59
CA LEU A 43 -8.92 -25.06 60.59
C LEU A 43 -7.83 -25.21 59.53
N ILE A 44 -7.24 -24.11 59.07
CA ILE A 44 -6.08 -24.13 58.17
C ILE A 44 -4.90 -24.85 58.82
N ASP A 45 -4.54 -24.47 60.05
CA ASP A 45 -3.43 -25.07 60.82
C ASP A 45 -3.63 -26.56 61.12
N THR A 46 -4.89 -27.01 61.24
CA THR A 46 -5.23 -28.42 61.48
C THR A 46 -5.32 -29.25 60.19
N GLY A 47 -4.96 -28.68 59.05
CA GLY A 47 -4.83 -29.42 57.79
C GLY A 47 -6.08 -29.42 56.91
N SER A 48 -7.03 -28.49 57.08
CA SER A 48 -8.21 -28.39 56.20
C SER A 48 -7.88 -28.19 54.71
N LEU A 49 -6.66 -27.77 54.38
CA LEU A 49 -6.13 -27.63 53.02
C LEU A 49 -5.11 -28.72 52.65
N GLN A 50 -4.88 -29.73 53.50
CA GLN A 50 -3.80 -30.69 53.28
C GLN A 50 -3.96 -31.49 51.98
N LEU A 51 -5.20 -31.77 51.57
CA LEU A 51 -5.49 -32.48 50.32
C LEU A 51 -5.08 -31.66 49.09
N ILE A 52 -5.43 -30.38 49.02
CA ILE A 52 -5.03 -29.49 47.90
C ILE A 52 -3.53 -29.17 47.91
N LEU A 53 -2.87 -29.37 49.05
CA LEU A 53 -1.41 -29.27 49.21
C LEU A 53 -0.69 -30.59 48.93
N SER A 54 -1.41 -31.69 48.71
CA SER A 54 -0.82 -32.95 48.25
C SER A 54 -0.74 -32.98 46.72
N ASP A 55 0.06 -33.90 46.16
CA ASP A 55 0.12 -34.07 44.71
C ASP A 55 -1.18 -34.73 44.20
N PRO A 56 -1.66 -34.37 43.00
CA PRO A 56 -2.78 -35.07 42.37
C PRO A 56 -2.50 -36.57 42.23
N PRO A 57 -3.52 -37.44 42.37
CA PRO A 57 -3.33 -38.88 42.23
C PRO A 57 -2.98 -39.23 40.78
N ASP A 58 -2.21 -40.32 40.60
CA ASP A 58 -1.96 -40.94 39.30
C ASP A 58 -3.19 -41.77 38.86
N MET A 59 -4.31 -41.07 38.67
CA MET A 59 -5.60 -41.64 38.31
C MET A 59 -6.16 -40.87 37.11
N PRO A 60 -6.87 -41.51 36.15
CA PRO A 60 -7.58 -40.79 35.11
C PRO A 60 -8.62 -39.82 35.68
N LEU A 61 -8.72 -38.62 35.11
CA LEU A 61 -9.68 -37.61 35.57
C LEU A 61 -11.13 -38.13 35.69
N PRO A 62 -11.68 -38.92 34.73
CA PRO A 62 -13.04 -39.46 34.84
C PRO A 62 -13.26 -40.37 36.05
N ASP A 63 -12.22 -41.07 36.50
CA ASP A 63 -12.30 -41.94 37.66
C ASP A 63 -12.20 -41.13 38.95
N PHE A 64 -11.29 -40.15 38.98
CA PHE A 64 -11.10 -39.28 40.15
C PHE A 64 -12.34 -38.47 40.48
N VAL A 65 -13.05 -37.93 39.48
CA VAL A 65 -14.25 -37.10 39.72
C VAL A 65 -15.40 -37.87 40.37
N MET A 66 -15.32 -39.21 40.40
CA MET A 66 -16.28 -40.08 41.08
C MET A 66 -15.92 -40.35 42.56
N THR A 67 -14.74 -39.91 43.00
CA THR A 67 -14.26 -40.07 44.37
C THR A 67 -14.79 -38.98 45.31
N PRO A 68 -14.88 -39.23 46.63
CA PRO A 68 -15.16 -38.19 47.62
C PRO A 68 -14.10 -37.05 47.61
N ASP A 69 -12.85 -37.39 47.34
CA ASP A 69 -11.72 -36.45 47.34
C ASP A 69 -11.90 -35.33 46.30
N ALA A 70 -12.56 -35.61 45.17
CA ALA A 70 -12.88 -34.59 44.18
C ALA A 70 -13.75 -33.46 44.76
N ILE A 71 -14.71 -33.80 45.60
CA ILE A 71 -15.57 -32.81 46.28
C ILE A 71 -14.75 -32.00 47.28
N ASP A 72 -13.85 -32.65 48.04
CA ASP A 72 -13.01 -31.97 49.02
C ASP A 72 -11.98 -31.04 48.36
N ILE A 73 -11.43 -31.40 47.19
CA ILE A 73 -10.59 -30.52 46.38
C ILE A 73 -11.37 -29.28 45.90
N VAL A 74 -12.57 -29.46 45.32
CA VAL A 74 -13.40 -28.32 44.87
C VAL A 74 -13.79 -27.42 46.05
N THR A 75 -14.10 -28.03 47.19
CA THR A 75 -14.40 -27.30 48.44
C THR A 75 -13.17 -26.55 48.97
N SER A 76 -11.98 -27.11 48.80
CA SER A 76 -10.71 -26.45 49.13
C SER A 76 -10.45 -25.25 48.20
N PHE A 77 -10.70 -25.37 46.89
CA PHE A 77 -10.63 -24.22 45.98
C PHE A 77 -11.64 -23.13 46.35
N THR A 78 -12.85 -23.53 46.76
CA THR A 78 -13.87 -22.59 47.26
C THR A 78 -13.37 -21.86 48.51
N SER A 79 -12.75 -22.59 49.44
CA SER A 79 -12.15 -22.03 50.65
C SER A 79 -11.02 -21.04 50.34
N ILE A 80 -10.10 -21.39 49.43
CA ILE A 80 -9.04 -20.47 48.97
C ILE A 80 -9.67 -19.21 48.33
N SER A 81 -10.68 -19.39 47.49
CA SER A 81 -11.40 -18.28 46.87
C SER A 81 -12.11 -17.38 47.89
N TYR A 82 -12.67 -17.93 48.98
CA TYR A 82 -13.25 -17.13 50.05
C TYR A 82 -12.20 -16.42 50.89
N GLY A 83 -11.08 -17.09 51.17
CA GLY A 83 -9.90 -16.47 51.79
C GLY A 83 -9.42 -15.25 51.00
N ALA A 84 -9.36 -15.37 49.67
CA ALA A 84 -9.03 -14.27 48.77
C ALA A 84 -10.01 -13.10 48.89
N HIS A 85 -11.32 -13.38 48.84
CA HIS A 85 -12.36 -12.34 48.92
C HIS A 85 -12.35 -11.58 50.26
N LEU A 86 -11.97 -12.25 51.35
CA LEU A 86 -11.86 -11.62 52.67
C LEU A 86 -10.78 -10.54 52.73
N ILE A 87 -9.75 -10.61 51.89
CA ILE A 87 -8.73 -9.56 51.81
C ILE A 87 -9.33 -8.28 51.24
N ASP A 88 -10.20 -8.37 50.24
CA ASP A 88 -10.90 -7.21 49.65
C ASP A 88 -11.82 -6.54 50.67
N LEU A 89 -12.27 -7.32 51.66
CA LEU A 89 -13.03 -6.86 52.82
C LEU A 89 -12.14 -6.39 53.98
N GLY A 90 -10.82 -6.34 53.80
CA GLY A 90 -9.84 -5.85 54.77
C GLY A 90 -9.37 -6.86 55.83
N CYS A 91 -9.62 -8.16 55.62
CA CYS A 91 -9.23 -9.23 56.56
C CYS A 91 -8.03 -10.04 56.04
N SER A 92 -6.81 -9.49 56.16
CA SER A 92 -5.59 -10.16 55.67
C SER A 92 -5.16 -11.39 56.50
N ALA A 93 -5.48 -11.43 57.80
CA ALA A 93 -4.96 -12.45 58.72
C ALA A 93 -5.29 -13.91 58.32
N VAL A 94 -6.42 -14.13 57.65
CA VAL A 94 -6.79 -15.47 57.14
C VAL A 94 -5.99 -15.83 55.89
N TRP A 95 -5.67 -14.83 55.06
CA TRP A 95 -4.88 -15.03 53.87
C TRP A 95 -3.40 -15.25 54.18
N ASP A 96 -2.86 -14.55 55.17
CA ASP A 96 -1.47 -14.75 55.61
C ASP A 96 -1.20 -16.20 56.04
N ALA A 97 -2.23 -16.90 56.54
CA ALA A 97 -2.17 -18.34 56.86
C ALA A 97 -2.26 -19.26 55.63
N ILE A 98 -2.75 -18.76 54.49
CA ILE A 98 -2.92 -19.49 53.21
C ILE A 98 -1.78 -19.17 52.22
N GLU A 99 -1.06 -18.05 52.38
CA GLU A 99 -0.11 -17.47 51.41
C GLU A 99 1.39 -17.80 51.62
N PRO A 100 1.86 -18.97 52.12
CA PRO A 100 3.26 -19.31 51.90
C PRO A 100 3.47 -19.64 50.40
N LEU A 101 4.58 -19.13 49.82
CA LEU A 101 4.86 -19.17 48.37
C LEU A 101 4.85 -20.59 47.76
N ASP A 102 5.05 -21.60 48.59
CA ASP A 102 5.06 -23.03 48.25
C ASP A 102 3.67 -23.66 48.07
N VAL A 103 2.60 -22.96 48.46
CA VAL A 103 1.21 -23.40 48.28
C VAL A 103 0.79 -23.34 46.82
N TRP A 104 1.12 -22.25 46.11
CA TRP A 104 0.61 -21.99 44.77
C TRP A 104 1.01 -23.03 43.71
N PRO A 105 2.26 -23.52 43.65
CA PRO A 105 2.62 -24.59 42.73
C PRO A 105 1.74 -25.84 42.88
N ARG A 106 1.37 -26.19 44.12
CA ARG A 106 0.53 -27.37 44.43
C ARG A 106 -0.92 -27.14 44.03
N VAL A 107 -1.46 -25.95 44.34
CA VAL A 107 -2.79 -25.51 43.89
C VAL A 107 -2.90 -25.56 42.36
N PHE A 108 -1.87 -25.09 41.65
CA PHE A 108 -1.85 -25.09 40.19
C PHE A 108 -1.69 -26.49 39.57
N ARG A 109 -0.97 -27.42 40.22
CA ARG A 109 -0.98 -28.84 39.80
C ARG A 109 -2.39 -29.44 39.82
N TRP A 110 -3.16 -29.13 40.86
CA TRP A 110 -4.56 -29.54 40.92
C TRP A 110 -5.43 -28.87 39.85
N PHE A 111 -5.19 -27.60 39.49
CA PHE A 111 -5.88 -26.99 38.34
C PHE A 111 -5.59 -27.75 37.05
N ALA A 112 -4.31 -28.02 36.79
CA ALA A 112 -3.90 -28.73 35.59
C ALA A 112 -4.54 -30.11 35.50
N TYR A 113 -4.55 -30.82 36.63
CA TYR A 113 -5.14 -32.14 36.75
C TYR A 113 -6.66 -32.11 36.58
N LEU A 114 -7.36 -31.11 37.12
CA LEU A 114 -8.81 -31.00 36.96
C LEU A 114 -9.24 -30.50 35.58
N LEU A 115 -8.35 -29.92 34.78
CA LEU A 115 -8.66 -29.41 33.45
C LEU A 115 -8.77 -30.57 32.43
N PRO A 116 -9.96 -30.92 31.91
CA PRO A 116 -10.18 -32.02 30.96
C PRO A 116 -9.29 -31.95 29.73
N LEU A 117 -8.98 -30.73 29.29
CA LEU A 117 -8.16 -30.48 28.11
C LEU A 117 -6.74 -31.04 28.23
N ASN A 118 -6.20 -31.09 29.45
CA ASN A 118 -4.88 -31.67 29.72
C ASN A 118 -4.89 -33.20 29.66
N HIS A 119 -6.07 -33.82 29.70
CA HIS A 119 -6.29 -35.26 29.54
C HIS A 119 -6.77 -35.65 28.14
N GLY A 120 -6.77 -34.70 27.18
CA GLY A 120 -7.29 -34.94 25.84
C GLY A 120 -8.81 -35.13 25.79
N LEU A 121 -9.52 -34.79 26.86
CA LEU A 121 -10.97 -34.90 26.97
C LEU A 121 -11.64 -33.61 26.48
N SER A 122 -12.79 -33.75 25.83
CA SER A 122 -13.72 -32.65 25.62
C SER A 122 -14.51 -32.40 26.91
N PHE A 123 -14.90 -31.16 27.17
CA PHE A 123 -15.81 -30.84 28.28
C PHE A 123 -17.14 -31.60 28.20
N THR A 124 -17.62 -31.84 26.99
CA THR A 124 -18.84 -32.61 26.71
C THR A 124 -18.67 -34.13 26.81
N SER A 125 -17.43 -34.62 26.92
CA SER A 125 -17.13 -36.06 26.87
C SER A 125 -17.03 -36.74 28.23
N VAL A 126 -17.12 -35.99 29.34
CA VAL A 126 -17.03 -36.56 30.70
C VAL A 126 -18.43 -37.00 31.15
N PRO A 127 -18.80 -38.30 31.09
CA PRO A 127 -20.20 -38.73 30.95
C PRO A 127 -21.06 -38.70 32.24
N SER A 128 -20.61 -38.08 33.33
CA SER A 128 -21.31 -38.21 34.62
C SER A 128 -22.18 -36.99 34.93
N LEU A 129 -23.48 -37.25 35.20
CA LEU A 129 -24.44 -36.28 35.74
C LEU A 129 -23.90 -35.49 36.94
N ARG A 130 -23.00 -36.11 37.74
CA ARG A 130 -22.30 -35.44 38.84
C ARG A 130 -21.28 -34.44 38.31
N TYR A 131 -20.43 -34.83 37.37
CA TYR A 131 -19.41 -33.94 36.82
C TYR A 131 -19.99 -32.68 36.20
N HIS A 132 -21.09 -32.79 35.43
CA HIS A 132 -21.77 -31.62 34.85
C HIS A 132 -22.29 -30.62 35.89
N ALA A 133 -22.70 -31.08 37.08
CA ALA A 133 -23.16 -30.20 38.15
C ALA A 133 -22.01 -29.55 38.93
N TYR A 134 -20.88 -30.26 39.11
CA TYR A 134 -19.75 -29.77 39.90
C TYR A 134 -18.74 -28.96 39.11
N TRP A 135 -18.58 -29.25 37.82
CA TRP A 135 -17.56 -28.66 36.97
C TRP A 135 -17.68 -27.12 36.83
N PRO A 136 -18.86 -26.53 36.56
CA PRO A 136 -18.98 -25.07 36.49
C PRO A 136 -18.55 -24.40 37.79
N LYS A 137 -18.89 -25.00 38.94
CA LYS A 137 -18.50 -24.48 40.25
C LYS A 137 -17.01 -24.60 40.50
N ALA A 138 -16.43 -25.75 40.16
CA ALA A 138 -14.99 -25.95 40.23
C ALA A 138 -14.26 -24.90 39.38
N MET A 139 -14.65 -24.75 38.11
CA MET A 139 -14.07 -23.75 37.20
C MET A 139 -14.24 -22.32 37.71
N GLU A 140 -15.41 -21.97 38.25
CA GLU A 140 -15.63 -20.67 38.88
C GLU A 140 -14.63 -20.42 40.03
N CYS A 141 -14.45 -21.41 40.91
CA CYS A 141 -13.50 -21.32 42.03
C CYS A 141 -12.05 -21.28 41.56
N MET A 142 -11.68 -22.05 40.53
CA MET A 142 -10.35 -22.01 39.93
C MET A 142 -10.07 -20.63 39.35
N LEU A 143 -10.98 -20.06 38.55
CA LEU A 143 -10.83 -18.73 37.97
C LEU A 143 -10.80 -17.62 39.01
N LYS A 144 -11.57 -17.72 40.10
CA LYS A 144 -11.48 -16.77 41.24
C LYS A 144 -10.10 -16.81 41.89
N THR A 145 -9.57 -18.00 42.11
CA THR A 145 -8.25 -18.19 42.71
C THR A 145 -7.15 -17.70 41.77
N ILE A 146 -7.22 -18.00 40.46
CA ILE A 146 -6.32 -17.45 39.42
C ILE A 146 -6.38 -15.93 39.46
N ARG A 147 -7.57 -15.35 39.33
CA ARG A 147 -7.77 -13.90 39.33
C ARG A 147 -7.12 -13.25 40.54
N ARG A 148 -7.22 -13.88 41.72
CA ARG A 148 -6.57 -13.32 42.91
C ARG A 148 -5.06 -13.27 42.78
N VAL A 149 -4.42 -14.34 42.30
CA VAL A 149 -2.97 -14.34 42.04
C VAL A 149 -2.61 -13.27 41.02
N LEU A 150 -3.44 -13.05 40.00
CA LEU A 150 -3.23 -12.03 38.97
C LEU A 150 -3.43 -10.59 39.48
N GLU A 151 -4.23 -10.39 40.53
CA GLU A 151 -4.48 -9.09 41.17
C GLU A 151 -3.43 -8.74 42.24
N MET A 152 -2.52 -9.66 42.59
CA MET A 152 -1.39 -9.37 43.48
C MET A 152 -0.43 -8.35 42.82
N PRO A 153 0.38 -7.63 43.63
CA PRO A 153 1.48 -6.83 43.09
C PRO A 153 2.35 -7.69 42.14
N PRO A 154 2.74 -7.17 40.96
CA PRO A 154 3.51 -7.94 39.97
C PRO A 154 4.76 -8.61 40.53
N GLU A 155 5.41 -7.99 41.54
CA GLU A 155 6.59 -8.52 42.22
C GLU A 155 6.31 -9.82 42.99
N ARG A 156 5.05 -10.04 43.41
CA ARG A 156 4.58 -11.27 44.05
C ARG A 156 3.94 -12.24 43.08
N ALA A 157 3.10 -11.73 42.17
CA ALA A 157 2.38 -12.54 41.21
C ALA A 157 3.34 -13.27 40.25
N ARG A 158 4.35 -12.57 39.74
CA ARG A 158 5.27 -13.11 38.73
C ARG A 158 6.06 -14.34 39.23
N PRO A 159 6.71 -14.34 40.42
CA PRO A 159 7.35 -15.55 40.94
C PRO A 159 6.39 -16.73 41.13
N ILE A 160 5.14 -16.47 41.54
CA ILE A 160 4.12 -17.50 41.69
C ILE A 160 3.76 -18.11 40.32
N LEU A 161 3.49 -17.26 39.32
CA LEU A 161 3.14 -17.66 37.96
C LEU A 161 4.28 -18.37 37.21
N LEU A 162 5.54 -18.07 37.57
CA LEU A 162 6.74 -18.65 36.97
C LEU A 162 7.37 -19.75 37.84
N SER A 163 6.71 -20.14 38.93
CA SER A 163 7.25 -21.14 39.85
C SER A 163 7.42 -22.50 39.14
N GLY A 164 8.58 -23.12 39.30
CA GLY A 164 9.01 -24.33 38.56
C GLY A 164 8.26 -25.63 38.89
N GLY A 165 7.03 -25.55 39.42
CA GLY A 165 6.22 -26.71 39.79
C GLY A 165 5.11 -27.08 38.80
N HIS A 166 4.63 -26.11 38.00
CA HIS A 166 3.60 -26.28 36.98
C HIS A 166 3.50 -25.06 36.04
N ASP A 167 3.14 -25.26 34.77
CA ASP A 167 2.99 -24.18 33.77
C ASP A 167 1.57 -23.58 33.82
N VAL A 168 1.29 -22.82 34.89
CA VAL A 168 -0.02 -22.17 35.10
C VAL A 168 -0.36 -21.16 33.99
N ILE A 169 0.64 -20.53 33.39
CA ILE A 169 0.46 -19.59 32.28
C ILE A 169 -0.18 -20.33 31.10
N SER A 170 0.34 -21.52 30.76
CA SER A 170 -0.24 -22.37 29.72
C SER A 170 -1.69 -22.78 30.03
N ASP A 171 -2.02 -23.09 31.28
CA ASP A 171 -3.40 -23.43 31.66
C ASP A 171 -4.36 -22.23 31.50
N ILE A 172 -3.99 -21.05 31.99
CA ILE A 172 -4.80 -19.83 31.85
C ILE A 172 -5.08 -19.55 30.36
N MET A 173 -4.03 -19.64 29.54
CA MET A 173 -4.15 -19.44 28.09
C MET A 173 -5.01 -20.51 27.43
N THR A 174 -4.92 -21.76 27.87
CA THR A 174 -5.73 -22.87 27.36
C THR A 174 -7.20 -22.66 27.69
N VAL A 175 -7.51 -22.27 28.93
CA VAL A 175 -8.87 -21.91 29.37
C VAL A 175 -9.39 -20.74 28.55
N TRP A 176 -8.61 -19.68 28.35
CA TRP A 176 -9.03 -18.54 27.52
C TRP A 176 -9.26 -18.91 26.05
N LEU A 177 -8.38 -19.71 25.45
CA LEU A 177 -8.52 -20.12 24.05
C LEU A 177 -9.79 -20.95 23.83
N ARG A 178 -10.15 -21.79 24.81
CA ARG A 178 -11.23 -22.79 24.70
C ARG A 178 -12.44 -22.48 25.60
N TRP A 179 -12.57 -21.26 26.13
CA TRP A 179 -13.65 -20.93 27.06
C TRP A 179 -15.07 -21.24 26.56
N PRO A 180 -15.44 -21.13 25.27
CA PRO A 180 -16.81 -21.48 24.88
C PRO A 180 -17.09 -22.98 25.03
N GLU A 181 -16.06 -23.81 24.84
CA GLU A 181 -16.16 -25.25 25.09
C GLU A 181 -16.27 -25.52 26.60
N VAL A 182 -15.62 -24.69 27.43
CA VAL A 182 -15.74 -24.75 28.90
C VAL A 182 -17.15 -24.37 29.37
N ILE A 183 -17.80 -23.41 28.69
CA ILE A 183 -19.07 -22.81 29.12
C ILE A 183 -20.30 -23.51 28.56
N GLY A 184 -20.19 -24.22 27.42
CA GLY A 184 -21.29 -24.63 26.52
C GLY A 184 -22.53 -25.36 27.07
N GLU A 185 -22.61 -25.66 28.37
CA GLU A 185 -23.76 -26.30 29.03
C GLU A 185 -24.25 -25.56 30.30
N VAL A 186 -23.64 -24.42 30.64
CA VAL A 186 -23.99 -23.63 31.84
C VAL A 186 -25.21 -22.74 31.55
N LYS A 187 -26.08 -22.53 32.55
CA LYS A 187 -27.24 -21.62 32.47
C LYS A 187 -26.81 -20.20 32.12
N ASP A 188 -27.65 -19.46 31.39
CA ASP A 188 -27.30 -18.18 30.76
C ASP A 188 -26.66 -17.13 31.71
N GLU A 189 -27.19 -16.93 32.92
CA GLU A 189 -26.63 -15.94 33.86
C GLU A 189 -25.26 -16.34 34.43
N GLU A 190 -25.11 -17.59 34.87
CA GLU A 190 -23.84 -18.11 35.39
C GLU A 190 -22.79 -18.22 34.26
N ALA A 191 -23.23 -18.56 33.06
CA ALA A 191 -22.41 -18.63 31.86
C ALA A 191 -21.83 -17.26 31.50
N ALA A 192 -22.61 -16.18 31.60
CA ALA A 192 -22.15 -14.82 31.35
C ALA A 192 -21.04 -14.40 32.33
N ALA A 193 -21.27 -14.61 33.64
CA ALA A 193 -20.28 -14.28 34.67
C ALA A 193 -19.00 -15.12 34.54
N LEU A 194 -19.12 -16.39 34.16
CA LEU A 194 -17.97 -17.27 33.93
C LEU A 194 -17.18 -16.83 32.68
N ARG A 195 -17.89 -16.44 31.62
CA ARG A 195 -17.30 -15.93 30.36
C ARG A 195 -16.47 -14.69 30.59
N SER A 196 -17.02 -13.69 31.29
CA SER A 196 -16.32 -12.44 31.56
C SER A 196 -15.04 -12.69 32.36
N ARG A 197 -15.09 -13.57 33.38
CA ARG A 197 -13.89 -13.97 34.13
C ARG A 197 -12.83 -14.66 33.26
N CYS A 198 -13.25 -15.55 32.35
CA CYS A 198 -12.33 -16.17 31.39
C CYS A 198 -11.66 -15.09 30.53
N ILE A 199 -12.42 -14.15 30.00
CA ILE A 199 -11.91 -13.07 29.13
C ILE A 199 -10.93 -12.17 29.87
N ASP A 200 -11.31 -11.69 31.06
CA ASP A 200 -10.51 -10.80 31.90
C ASP A 200 -9.18 -11.42 32.34
N SER A 201 -9.15 -12.75 32.49
CA SER A 201 -7.95 -13.45 32.97
C SER A 201 -6.71 -13.17 32.11
N MET A 202 -6.86 -12.92 30.80
CA MET A 202 -5.72 -12.63 29.93
C MET A 202 -5.14 -11.23 30.12
N GLN A 203 -6.01 -10.23 30.31
CA GLN A 203 -5.54 -8.88 30.62
C GLN A 203 -4.91 -8.84 32.01
N ALA A 204 -5.53 -9.51 33.00
CA ALA A 204 -4.97 -9.63 34.34
C ALA A 204 -3.62 -10.37 34.33
N LEU A 205 -3.49 -11.44 33.51
CA LEU A 205 -2.24 -12.17 33.34
C LEU A 205 -1.14 -11.29 32.76
N TRP A 206 -1.47 -10.48 31.76
CA TRP A 206 -0.53 -9.50 31.21
C TRP A 206 -0.03 -8.53 32.28
N LEU A 207 -0.94 -7.96 33.08
CA LEU A 207 -0.59 -7.01 34.14
C LEU A 207 0.27 -7.67 35.23
N ALA A 208 -0.07 -8.89 35.64
CA ALA A 208 0.66 -9.64 36.66
C ALA A 208 2.09 -9.99 36.25
N LEU A 209 2.33 -10.25 34.96
CA LEU A 209 3.66 -10.56 34.43
C LEU A 209 4.53 -9.31 34.24
N ARG A 210 3.91 -8.12 34.12
CA ARG A 210 4.58 -6.86 33.80
C ARG A 210 5.34 -6.30 35.00
N VAL A 211 6.65 -6.55 35.03
CA VAL A 211 7.60 -5.88 35.91
C VAL A 211 8.43 -4.94 35.04
N GLY A 212 8.15 -3.64 35.09
CA GLY A 212 8.87 -2.63 34.31
C GLY A 212 8.42 -2.46 32.83
N PRO A 213 9.14 -1.62 32.06
CA PRO A 213 8.82 -1.26 30.67
C PRO A 213 9.37 -2.24 29.59
N ASP A 214 9.44 -3.55 29.86
CA ASP A 214 10.26 -4.45 29.07
C ASP A 214 9.56 -5.27 27.96
N ASP A 215 10.20 -5.29 26.79
CA ASP A 215 10.01 -6.23 25.67
C ASP A 215 10.00 -7.71 26.10
N GLU A 216 10.69 -8.05 27.20
CA GLU A 216 10.85 -9.42 27.68
C GLU A 216 9.53 -10.01 28.16
N THR A 217 8.73 -9.23 28.90
CA THR A 217 7.41 -9.67 29.38
C THR A 217 6.48 -9.93 28.20
N LEU A 218 6.49 -9.04 27.19
CA LEU A 218 5.71 -9.22 25.96
C LEU A 218 6.15 -10.48 25.22
N THR A 219 7.46 -10.71 25.13
CA THR A 219 8.04 -11.89 24.50
C THR A 219 7.61 -13.17 25.22
N LEU A 220 7.67 -13.19 26.54
CA LEU A 220 7.27 -14.32 27.36
C LEU A 220 5.78 -14.64 27.16
N PHE A 221 4.92 -13.62 27.30
CA PHE A 221 3.47 -13.74 27.12
C PHE A 221 3.11 -14.26 25.72
N CYS A 222 3.72 -13.70 24.67
CA CYS A 222 3.48 -14.15 23.29
C CYS A 222 4.02 -15.55 23.03
N THR A 223 5.15 -15.93 23.66
CA THR A 223 5.73 -17.27 23.54
C THR A 223 4.81 -18.34 24.11
N TYR A 224 4.28 -18.13 25.31
CA TYR A 224 3.31 -19.06 25.90
C TYR A 224 2.02 -19.14 25.09
N MET A 225 1.50 -18.01 24.58
CA MET A 225 0.31 -18.03 23.72
C MET A 225 0.55 -18.81 22.43
N LEU A 226 1.71 -18.61 21.81
CA LEU A 226 2.12 -19.37 20.63
C LEU A 226 2.23 -20.85 20.95
N ARG A 227 2.81 -21.23 22.10
CA ARG A 227 2.87 -22.62 22.56
C ARG A 227 1.47 -23.22 22.74
N ALA A 228 0.54 -22.50 23.36
CA ALA A 228 -0.85 -22.93 23.56
C ALA A 228 -1.61 -23.15 22.23
N VAL A 229 -1.20 -22.48 21.15
CA VAL A 229 -1.71 -22.73 19.78
C VAL A 229 -0.77 -23.59 18.92
N HIS A 230 0.15 -24.34 19.52
CA HIS A 230 1.13 -25.22 18.87
C HIS A 230 2.00 -24.51 17.81
N GLY A 231 2.44 -23.28 18.10
CA GLY A 231 3.25 -22.46 17.20
C GLY A 231 2.52 -21.98 15.94
N LYS A 232 1.17 -22.01 15.92
CA LYS A 232 0.35 -21.63 14.77
C LYS A 232 -0.36 -20.28 14.99
N PRO A 233 0.26 -19.12 14.64
CA PRO A 233 -0.34 -17.78 14.74
C PRO A 233 -1.73 -17.66 14.09
N ARG A 234 -1.97 -18.40 12.99
CA ARG A 234 -3.27 -18.38 12.30
C ARG A 234 -4.40 -18.93 13.17
N LYS A 235 -4.11 -19.93 14.00
CA LYS A 235 -5.10 -20.49 14.93
C LYS A 235 -5.44 -19.43 15.98
N LEU A 236 -4.42 -18.75 16.52
CA LEU A 236 -4.60 -17.64 17.46
C LEU A 236 -5.47 -16.52 16.87
N PHE A 237 -5.13 -15.97 15.70
CA PHE A 237 -5.92 -14.89 15.10
C PHE A 237 -7.34 -15.30 14.71
N ARG A 238 -7.58 -16.58 14.35
CA ARG A 238 -8.93 -17.09 14.13
C ARG A 238 -9.73 -17.17 15.43
N VAL A 239 -9.08 -17.55 16.54
CA VAL A 239 -9.73 -17.53 17.86
C VAL A 239 -10.08 -16.09 18.23
N ILE A 240 -9.14 -15.15 18.14
CA ILE A 240 -9.39 -13.73 18.43
C ILE A 240 -10.54 -13.19 17.56
N ASP A 241 -10.53 -13.43 16.25
CA ASP A 241 -11.62 -13.06 15.35
C ASP A 241 -12.98 -13.66 15.78
N ALA A 242 -13.01 -14.95 16.13
CA ALA A 242 -14.22 -15.58 16.63
C ALA A 242 -14.71 -14.94 17.95
N ARG A 243 -13.80 -14.54 18.85
CA ARG A 243 -14.13 -13.84 20.10
C ARG A 243 -14.64 -12.42 19.87
N LEU A 244 -14.02 -11.67 18.97
CA LEU A 244 -14.49 -10.33 18.63
C LEU A 244 -15.89 -10.38 17.99
N ARG A 245 -16.19 -11.38 17.16
CA ARG A 245 -17.54 -11.59 16.61
C ARG A 245 -18.58 -11.93 17.67
N ASP A 246 -18.24 -12.81 18.61
CA ASP A 246 -19.09 -13.14 19.76
C ASP A 246 -19.40 -11.88 20.60
N ILE A 247 -18.37 -11.09 20.93
CA ILE A 247 -18.53 -9.82 21.63
C ILE A 247 -19.38 -8.82 20.85
N THR A 248 -19.21 -8.74 19.53
CA THR A 248 -20.00 -7.83 18.70
C THR A 248 -21.49 -8.17 18.81
N ALA A 249 -21.83 -9.46 18.75
CA ALA A 249 -23.22 -9.89 18.93
C ALA A 249 -23.76 -9.51 20.31
N ARG A 250 -22.93 -9.61 21.37
CA ARG A 250 -23.31 -9.23 22.74
C ARG A 250 -23.43 -7.73 22.95
N LEU A 251 -22.56 -6.92 22.34
CA LEU A 251 -22.64 -5.47 22.37
C LEU A 251 -23.93 -4.93 21.72
N ALA A 252 -24.59 -5.74 20.88
CA ALA A 252 -25.88 -5.37 20.29
C ALA A 252 -27.04 -5.57 21.27
N ASP A 253 -26.85 -6.38 22.33
CA ASP A 253 -27.82 -6.53 23.41
C ASP A 253 -27.56 -5.45 24.48
N ALA A 254 -28.47 -4.49 24.57
CA ALA A 254 -28.38 -3.39 25.54
C ALA A 254 -28.40 -3.85 27.01
N ASN A 255 -28.80 -5.10 27.29
CA ASN A 255 -28.84 -5.65 28.64
C ASN A 255 -27.50 -6.28 29.08
N ASP A 256 -26.57 -6.55 28.16
CA ASP A 256 -25.27 -7.15 28.49
C ASP A 256 -24.23 -6.07 28.88
N VAL A 257 -24.33 -5.63 30.13
CA VAL A 257 -23.43 -4.60 30.69
C VAL A 257 -21.95 -5.05 30.67
N GLN A 258 -21.68 -6.36 30.68
CA GLN A 258 -20.31 -6.90 30.70
C GLN A 258 -19.65 -6.95 29.31
N ALA A 259 -20.44 -6.93 28.22
CA ALA A 259 -19.92 -7.01 26.86
C ALA A 259 -18.90 -5.90 26.54
N CYS A 260 -19.07 -4.71 27.12
CA CYS A 260 -18.18 -3.57 26.94
C CYS A 260 -16.79 -3.80 27.55
N ASP A 261 -16.74 -4.28 28.80
CA ASP A 261 -15.48 -4.56 29.49
C ASP A 261 -14.77 -5.77 28.84
N ASP A 262 -15.52 -6.80 28.48
CA ASP A 262 -15.02 -7.97 27.74
C ASP A 262 -14.40 -7.57 26.39
N ALA A 263 -15.03 -6.65 25.65
CA ALA A 263 -14.52 -6.09 24.41
C ALA A 263 -13.17 -5.39 24.62
N ALA A 264 -13.09 -4.55 25.64
CA ALA A 264 -11.86 -3.83 25.98
C ALA A 264 -10.72 -4.80 26.29
N SER A 265 -10.99 -5.81 27.12
CA SER A 265 -10.03 -6.86 27.49
C SER A 265 -9.47 -7.58 26.27
N ILE A 266 -10.32 -8.04 25.34
CA ILE A 266 -9.87 -8.76 24.14
C ILE A 266 -9.10 -7.85 23.18
N MET A 267 -9.51 -6.58 23.04
CA MET A 267 -8.81 -5.64 22.17
C MET A 267 -7.43 -5.26 22.70
N VAL A 268 -7.29 -5.01 24.00
CA VAL A 268 -6.00 -4.76 24.64
C VAL A 268 -5.06 -5.93 24.38
N VAL A 269 -5.51 -7.15 24.63
CA VAL A 269 -4.74 -8.37 24.38
C VAL A 269 -4.39 -8.52 22.89
N SER A 270 -5.32 -8.18 21.99
CA SER A 270 -5.07 -8.17 20.54
C SER A 270 -3.99 -7.16 20.14
N CYS A 271 -4.00 -5.95 20.71
CA CYS A 271 -2.97 -4.94 20.50
C CYS A 271 -1.59 -5.46 20.94
N LEU A 272 -1.51 -6.13 22.09
CA LEU A 272 -0.26 -6.74 22.56
C LEU A 272 0.29 -7.75 21.56
N PHE A 273 -0.56 -8.64 21.03
CA PHE A 273 -0.13 -9.61 20.02
C PHE A 273 0.34 -8.97 18.71
N LEU A 274 -0.31 -7.87 18.31
CA LEU A 274 0.10 -7.13 17.13
C LEU A 274 1.41 -6.37 17.33
N MET A 275 1.83 -6.10 18.57
CA MET A 275 3.17 -5.56 18.84
C MET A 275 4.28 -6.60 18.73
N TYR A 276 3.95 -7.90 18.76
CA TYR A 276 4.96 -8.96 18.74
C TYR A 276 5.33 -9.36 17.30
N PRO A 277 6.58 -9.10 16.84
CA PRO A 277 6.91 -9.17 15.42
C PRO A 277 6.77 -10.56 14.79
N ASP A 278 6.98 -11.63 15.55
CA ASP A 278 6.89 -13.00 15.02
C ASP A 278 5.43 -13.39 14.67
N LEU A 279 4.44 -12.70 15.24
CA LEU A 279 3.02 -12.83 14.90
C LEU A 279 2.64 -12.03 13.64
N GLN A 280 3.40 -10.98 13.29
CA GLN A 280 3.09 -10.05 12.18
C GLN A 280 3.39 -10.64 10.77
N LEU A 281 4.23 -11.67 10.68
CA LEU A 281 4.89 -12.06 9.41
C LEU A 281 4.19 -13.15 8.58
N ARG A 282 3.21 -13.90 9.12
CA ARG A 282 2.82 -15.20 8.51
C ARG A 282 1.51 -15.27 7.73
N LYS A 283 0.61 -14.28 7.88
CA LYS A 283 -0.58 -13.99 7.03
C LYS A 283 -1.45 -12.92 7.71
N PHE A 284 -2.16 -12.17 6.89
CA PHE A 284 -2.93 -11.00 7.30
C PHE A 284 -4.29 -11.35 7.95
N PRO A 285 -4.62 -10.86 9.17
CA PRO A 285 -5.82 -11.26 9.92
C PRO A 285 -7.08 -10.47 9.48
N ARG A 286 -7.62 -10.78 8.30
CA ARG A 286 -8.79 -10.09 7.72
C ARG A 286 -10.02 -10.04 8.63
N GLY A 287 -10.30 -11.13 9.36
CA GLY A 287 -11.46 -11.22 10.24
C GLY A 287 -11.42 -10.20 11.38
N ILE A 288 -10.27 -10.10 12.06
CA ILE A 288 -10.05 -9.16 13.16
C ILE A 288 -10.35 -7.72 12.74
N ILE A 289 -9.94 -7.31 11.55
CA ILE A 289 -10.19 -5.94 11.07
C ILE A 289 -11.67 -5.68 10.86
N ARG A 290 -12.39 -6.61 10.23
CA ARG A 290 -13.83 -6.47 10.02
C ARG A 290 -14.56 -6.37 11.35
N SER A 291 -14.23 -7.24 12.31
CA SER A 291 -14.80 -7.20 13.65
C SER A 291 -14.42 -5.94 14.40
N ALA A 292 -13.16 -5.49 14.34
CA ALA A 292 -12.72 -4.27 15.00
C ALA A 292 -13.42 -3.04 14.41
N THR A 293 -13.52 -2.92 13.08
CA THR A 293 -14.26 -1.81 12.44
C THR A 293 -15.73 -1.82 12.82
N HIS A 294 -16.35 -3.01 12.90
CA HIS A 294 -17.75 -3.11 13.32
C HIS A 294 -17.96 -2.72 14.79
N ILE A 295 -17.10 -3.20 15.70
CA ILE A 295 -17.13 -2.82 17.11
C ILE A 295 -16.87 -1.32 17.27
N LEU A 296 -15.95 -0.74 16.48
CA LEU A 296 -15.71 0.70 16.51
C LEU A 296 -17.01 1.44 16.21
N ARG A 297 -17.70 1.10 15.10
CA ARG A 297 -18.98 1.70 14.72
C ARG A 297 -20.04 1.62 15.83
N MET A 298 -20.12 0.49 16.53
CA MET A 298 -21.02 0.36 17.69
C MET A 298 -20.56 1.24 18.87
N ALA A 299 -19.26 1.28 19.13
CA ALA A 299 -18.66 2.07 20.20
C ALA A 299 -18.81 3.58 19.98
N VAL A 300 -18.77 4.06 18.73
CA VAL A 300 -19.06 5.47 18.38
C VAL A 300 -20.42 5.88 18.93
N ARG A 301 -21.42 5.00 18.83
CA ARG A 301 -22.80 5.34 19.16
C ARG A 301 -23.11 5.19 20.66
N ALA A 302 -22.50 4.21 21.32
CA ALA A 302 -22.92 3.82 22.67
C ALA A 302 -21.80 3.66 23.72
N HIS A 303 -20.52 3.57 23.34
CA HIS A 303 -19.45 3.15 24.27
C HIS A 303 -18.14 3.93 24.13
N THR A 304 -18.05 5.10 24.76
CA THR A 304 -16.87 5.99 24.67
C THR A 304 -15.54 5.31 25.02
N LYS A 305 -15.50 4.44 26.05
CA LYS A 305 -14.29 3.71 26.46
C LYS A 305 -13.73 2.81 25.34
N LEU A 306 -14.59 2.18 24.55
CA LEU A 306 -14.18 1.27 23.49
C LEU A 306 -13.67 1.99 22.24
N ARG A 307 -14.11 3.23 22.00
CA ARG A 307 -13.71 4.02 20.83
C ARG A 307 -12.20 4.10 20.70
N LEU A 308 -11.53 4.54 21.77
CA LEU A 308 -10.07 4.72 21.81
C LEU A 308 -9.31 3.40 21.60
N ILE A 309 -9.70 2.37 22.33
CA ILE A 309 -9.04 1.07 22.29
C ILE A 309 -9.19 0.43 20.89
N THR A 310 -10.38 0.56 20.29
CA THR A 310 -10.65 0.00 18.96
C THR A 310 -9.94 0.79 17.87
N ALA A 311 -9.92 2.12 17.95
CA ALA A 311 -9.18 2.98 17.03
C ALA A 311 -7.67 2.66 17.06
N GLU A 312 -7.11 2.48 18.25
CA GLU A 312 -5.71 2.10 18.43
C GLU A 312 -5.41 0.70 17.84
N LEU A 313 -6.32 -0.26 18.02
CA LEU A 313 -6.20 -1.59 17.40
C LEU A 313 -6.19 -1.51 15.87
N ILE A 314 -7.11 -0.73 15.28
CA ILE A 314 -7.20 -0.52 13.84
C ILE A 314 -5.95 0.19 13.30
N HIS A 315 -5.49 1.25 13.97
CA HIS A 315 -4.27 1.96 13.63
C HIS A 315 -3.06 1.01 13.61
N ARG A 316 -2.89 0.16 14.63
CA ARG A 316 -1.83 -0.86 14.65
C ARG A 316 -1.97 -1.86 13.51
N LEU A 317 -3.18 -2.32 13.19
CA LEU A 317 -3.41 -3.22 12.06
C LEU A 317 -3.03 -2.58 10.72
N TRP A 318 -3.25 -1.27 10.57
CA TRP A 318 -2.89 -0.49 9.38
C TRP A 318 -1.38 -0.29 9.25
N ALA A 319 -0.71 0.08 10.34
CA ALA A 319 0.74 0.23 10.39
C ALA A 319 1.48 -1.04 9.94
N LEU A 320 0.92 -2.22 10.23
CA LEU A 320 1.52 -3.50 9.85
C LEU A 320 1.36 -3.86 8.37
N ARG A 321 0.28 -3.43 7.71
CA ARG A 321 -0.03 -3.81 6.32
C ARG A 321 -0.97 -2.78 5.68
N GLY A 322 -0.57 -2.17 4.56
CA GLY A 322 -1.46 -1.32 3.75
C GLY A 322 -2.75 -2.00 3.27
N ARG A 323 -2.77 -3.33 3.14
CA ARG A 323 -4.00 -4.11 2.83
C ARG A 323 -5.07 -4.04 3.93
N ALA A 324 -4.70 -3.67 5.15
CA ALA A 324 -5.64 -3.48 6.25
C ALA A 324 -6.49 -2.25 6.09
N LEU A 325 -5.85 -1.17 5.66
CA LEU A 325 -6.55 0.04 5.32
C LEU A 325 -7.56 -0.20 4.22
N LEU A 326 -7.18 -0.88 3.13
CA LEU A 326 -8.10 -1.24 2.04
C LEU A 326 -9.32 -2.04 2.54
N LEU A 327 -9.10 -3.02 3.42
CA LEU A 327 -10.21 -3.81 3.97
C LEU A 327 -11.09 -2.99 4.93
N SER A 328 -10.50 -2.06 5.68
CA SER A 328 -11.24 -1.15 6.55
C SER A 328 -12.07 -0.15 5.76
N LEU A 329 -11.57 0.32 4.61
CA LEU A 329 -12.31 1.17 3.67
C LEU A 329 -13.58 0.46 3.16
N ASP A 330 -13.47 -0.80 2.71
CA ASP A 330 -14.65 -1.62 2.32
C ASP A 330 -15.71 -1.70 3.43
N THR A 331 -15.28 -1.68 4.70
CA THR A 331 -16.18 -1.80 5.86
C THR A 331 -16.74 -0.46 6.34
N GLY A 332 -16.48 0.63 5.61
CA GLY A 332 -16.99 1.96 5.92
C GLY A 332 -16.26 2.65 7.07
N ILE A 333 -14.95 2.42 7.25
CA ILE A 333 -14.18 3.07 8.32
C ILE A 333 -14.22 4.60 8.23
N PHE A 334 -14.24 5.18 7.02
CA PHE A 334 -14.32 6.62 6.84
C PHE A 334 -15.59 7.21 7.49
N THR A 335 -16.75 6.62 7.19
CA THR A 335 -18.01 7.04 7.83
C THR A 335 -17.97 6.90 9.34
N THR A 336 -17.27 5.87 9.83
CA THR A 336 -17.14 5.63 11.27
C THR A 336 -16.28 6.70 11.93
N ILE A 337 -15.20 7.14 11.26
CA ILE A 337 -14.36 8.26 11.72
C ILE A 337 -15.17 9.56 11.74
N ALA A 338 -15.91 9.86 10.67
CA ALA A 338 -16.75 11.05 10.63
C ALA A 338 -17.86 11.05 11.71
N GLU A 339 -18.49 9.89 11.96
CA GLU A 339 -19.42 9.73 13.08
C GLU A 339 -18.71 9.97 14.44
N MET A 340 -17.44 9.59 14.59
CA MET A 340 -16.69 9.84 15.83
C MET A 340 -16.42 11.32 16.05
N ASP A 341 -15.97 12.01 15.00
CA ASP A 341 -15.65 13.43 15.06
C ASP A 341 -16.88 14.29 15.36
N ALA A 342 -18.04 13.89 14.83
CA ALA A 342 -19.32 14.55 15.14
C ALA A 342 -19.75 14.39 16.62
N VAL A 343 -19.30 13.32 17.29
CA VAL A 343 -19.73 12.97 18.65
C VAL A 343 -18.76 13.48 19.72
N ASP A 344 -17.47 13.70 19.44
CA ASP A 344 -16.47 13.91 20.49
C ASP A 344 -15.22 14.70 20.03
N ALA A 345 -14.91 15.83 20.70
CA ALA A 345 -13.76 16.70 20.38
C ALA A 345 -12.42 16.24 21.01
N GLY A 346 -12.38 15.11 21.73
CA GLY A 346 -11.24 14.73 22.59
C GLY A 346 -10.24 13.70 22.04
N VAL A 347 -10.45 13.16 20.84
CA VAL A 347 -9.66 12.01 20.29
C VAL A 347 -8.76 12.42 19.11
N GLU A 348 -8.45 13.71 19.02
CA GLU A 348 -7.91 14.34 17.81
C GLU A 348 -6.66 13.65 17.26
N ASP A 349 -5.70 13.27 18.12
CA ASP A 349 -4.42 12.68 17.67
C ASP A 349 -4.56 11.29 17.03
N SER A 350 -5.49 10.45 17.51
CA SER A 350 -5.69 9.11 16.92
C SER A 350 -6.49 9.20 15.63
N LEU A 351 -7.50 10.07 15.59
CA LEU A 351 -8.32 10.31 14.41
C LEU A 351 -7.52 10.98 13.29
N ARG A 352 -6.67 11.96 13.62
CA ARG A 352 -5.74 12.60 12.68
C ARG A 352 -4.84 11.57 12.00
N LYS A 353 -4.21 10.67 12.77
CA LYS A 353 -3.40 9.58 12.21
C LYS A 353 -4.19 8.67 11.26
N LEU A 354 -5.44 8.34 11.59
CA LEU A 354 -6.29 7.52 10.72
C LEU A 354 -6.65 8.26 9.42
N ARG A 355 -6.97 9.57 9.50
CA ARG A 355 -7.26 10.42 8.34
C ARG A 355 -6.05 10.59 7.43
N ASP A 356 -4.87 10.82 7.99
CA ASP A 356 -3.61 10.91 7.24
C ASP A 356 -3.32 9.63 6.46
N LEU A 357 -3.55 8.47 7.10
CA LEU A 357 -3.40 7.17 6.45
C LEU A 357 -4.42 6.98 5.31
N ILE A 358 -5.69 7.38 5.51
CA ILE A 358 -6.70 7.36 4.44
C ILE A 358 -6.27 8.27 3.29
N SER A 359 -5.93 9.54 3.58
CA SER A 359 -5.45 10.52 2.59
C SER A 359 -4.31 9.96 1.75
N TYR A 360 -3.29 9.41 2.42
CA TYR A 360 -2.16 8.77 1.75
C TYR A 360 -2.61 7.59 0.88
N SER A 361 -3.53 6.76 1.37
CA SER A 361 -4.03 5.61 0.60
C SER A 361 -4.88 5.98 -0.60
N LEU A 362 -5.54 7.14 -0.60
CA LEU A 362 -6.27 7.64 -1.76
C LEU A 362 -5.35 8.03 -2.93
N SER A 363 -4.02 7.90 -2.79
CA SER A 363 -3.09 7.90 -3.94
C SER A 363 -3.15 6.63 -4.79
N TYR A 364 -3.84 5.58 -4.31
CA TYR A 364 -3.96 4.29 -4.98
C TYR A 364 -5.39 4.11 -5.54
N PRO A 365 -5.57 3.79 -6.83
CA PRO A 365 -6.90 3.64 -7.44
C PRO A 365 -7.79 2.61 -6.74
N GLU A 366 -7.23 1.48 -6.30
CA GLU A 366 -7.99 0.46 -5.56
C GLU A 366 -8.49 0.96 -4.20
N ALA A 367 -7.74 1.85 -3.54
CA ALA A 367 -8.20 2.47 -2.30
C ALA A 367 -9.33 3.46 -2.56
N VAL A 368 -9.22 4.24 -3.65
CA VAL A 368 -10.27 5.17 -4.07
C VAL A 368 -11.56 4.41 -4.37
N ARG A 369 -11.50 3.35 -5.17
CA ARG A 369 -12.67 2.50 -5.47
C ARG A 369 -13.33 1.96 -4.20
N ARG A 370 -12.54 1.36 -3.30
CA ARG A 370 -13.03 0.81 -2.03
C ARG A 370 -13.54 1.86 -1.05
N PHE A 371 -12.96 3.05 -1.09
CA PHE A 371 -13.43 4.20 -0.33
C PHE A 371 -14.83 4.59 -0.79
N HIS A 372 -15.04 4.69 -2.11
CA HIS A 372 -16.37 4.94 -2.71
C HIS A 372 -17.37 3.82 -2.40
N ASP A 373 -16.99 2.55 -2.62
CA ASP A 373 -17.84 1.38 -2.30
C ASP A 373 -18.27 1.33 -0.82
N GLY A 374 -17.42 1.86 0.07
CA GLY A 374 -17.66 1.91 1.51
C GLY A 374 -18.50 3.09 1.98
N LEU A 375 -18.81 4.07 1.12
CA LEU A 375 -19.66 5.22 1.43
C LEU A 375 -21.15 4.87 1.22
N PRO A 376 -22.03 5.10 2.21
CA PRO A 376 -23.47 5.03 1.99
C PRO A 376 -23.90 6.16 1.06
N GLU A 377 -24.91 5.94 0.21
CA GLU A 377 -25.40 6.95 -0.76
C GLU A 377 -25.75 8.30 -0.10
N ALA A 378 -26.24 8.27 1.14
CA ALA A 378 -26.58 9.45 1.91
C ALA A 378 -25.36 10.25 2.42
N ALA A 379 -24.16 9.66 2.45
CA ALA A 379 -22.94 10.31 2.93
C ALA A 379 -22.58 11.53 2.08
N TRP A 380 -22.75 11.46 0.77
CA TRP A 380 -22.41 12.54 -0.17
C TRP A 380 -23.07 13.89 0.13
N TRP A 381 -24.10 13.90 0.98
CA TRP A 381 -24.94 15.05 1.26
C TRP A 381 -24.90 15.50 2.74
N GLN A 382 -24.09 14.84 3.58
CA GLN A 382 -23.96 15.21 4.99
C GLN A 382 -22.91 16.30 5.20
N GLY A 383 -23.14 17.18 6.18
CA GLY A 383 -22.18 18.22 6.58
C GLY A 383 -20.98 17.61 7.31
N TYR A 384 -19.98 17.17 6.55
CA TYR A 384 -18.72 16.69 7.07
C TYR A 384 -17.80 17.84 7.51
N LEU A 385 -16.82 17.52 8.36
CA LEU A 385 -15.78 18.48 8.73
C LEU A 385 -14.89 18.81 7.50
N PRO A 386 -14.22 19.98 7.47
CA PRO A 386 -13.38 20.37 6.34
C PRO A 386 -12.33 19.33 5.93
N GLU A 387 -11.74 18.63 6.90
CA GLU A 387 -10.74 17.59 6.66
C GLU A 387 -11.35 16.34 5.99
N GLU A 388 -12.58 15.99 6.35
CA GLU A 388 -13.34 14.87 5.76
C GLU A 388 -13.83 15.22 4.35
N GLN A 389 -14.28 16.47 4.16
CA GLN A 389 -14.64 17.00 2.86
C GLN A 389 -13.44 16.99 1.92
N THR A 390 -12.25 17.34 2.42
CA THR A 390 -10.99 17.26 1.66
C THR A 390 -10.71 15.82 1.20
N LEU A 391 -10.99 14.81 2.04
CA LEU A 391 -10.82 13.40 1.67
C LEU A 391 -11.84 12.95 0.62
N LEU A 392 -13.10 13.41 0.72
CA LEU A 392 -14.15 13.14 -0.27
C LEU A 392 -13.81 13.77 -1.63
N GLU A 393 -13.39 15.03 -1.63
CA GLU A 393 -12.93 15.73 -2.84
C GLU A 393 -11.71 15.05 -3.44
N LEU A 394 -10.73 14.66 -2.61
CA LEU A 394 -9.55 13.93 -3.05
C LEU A 394 -9.91 12.58 -3.69
N ALA A 395 -10.85 11.84 -3.10
CA ALA A 395 -11.33 10.57 -3.64
C ALA A 395 -12.16 10.77 -4.92
N ALA A 396 -13.02 11.80 -4.98
CA ALA A 396 -13.82 12.13 -6.16
C ALA A 396 -12.93 12.54 -7.35
N ASN A 397 -11.95 13.42 -7.11
CA ASN A 397 -10.97 13.86 -8.10
C ASN A 397 -10.10 12.71 -8.65
N ARG A 398 -9.98 11.61 -7.90
CA ARG A 398 -9.16 10.44 -8.26
C ARG A 398 -9.99 9.23 -8.67
N HIS A 399 -11.33 9.31 -8.68
CA HIS A 399 -12.19 8.18 -9.05
C HIS A 399 -12.25 8.04 -10.57
N PRO A 400 -11.67 6.97 -11.16
CA PRO A 400 -11.54 6.86 -12.61
C PRO A 400 -12.88 6.71 -13.35
N GLU A 401 -13.93 6.22 -12.67
CA GLU A 401 -15.25 5.95 -13.28
C GLU A 401 -16.23 7.13 -13.20
N LEU A 402 -15.90 8.20 -12.46
CA LEU A 402 -16.71 9.44 -12.40
C LEU A 402 -16.09 10.58 -13.21
N ALA A 403 -15.00 10.33 -13.92
CA ALA A 403 -14.47 11.29 -14.89
C ALA A 403 -15.54 11.49 -15.98
N PRO A 404 -15.98 12.73 -16.28
CA PRO A 404 -16.84 12.98 -17.41
C PRO A 404 -16.23 12.36 -18.67
N LEU A 405 -17.04 11.68 -19.48
CA LEU A 405 -16.59 11.12 -20.76
C LEU A 405 -15.79 12.20 -21.49
N ARG A 406 -14.57 11.86 -21.92
CA ARG A 406 -13.75 12.79 -22.69
C ARG A 406 -14.60 13.25 -23.88
N PRO A 407 -14.52 14.53 -24.31
CA PRO A 407 -15.38 15.05 -25.38
C PRO A 407 -15.39 14.18 -26.65
N ARG A 408 -14.27 13.51 -26.94
CA ARG A 408 -14.14 12.53 -28.03
C ARG A 408 -14.97 11.26 -27.81
N ASP A 409 -14.92 10.68 -26.62
CA ASP A 409 -15.66 9.44 -26.30
C ASP A 409 -17.15 9.74 -26.19
N ALA A 410 -17.52 10.90 -25.64
CA ALA A 410 -18.88 11.41 -25.67
C ALA A 410 -19.39 11.63 -27.11
N TYR A 411 -18.55 12.19 -27.99
CA TYR A 411 -18.87 12.34 -29.42
C TYR A 411 -19.01 10.98 -30.11
N PHE A 412 -18.11 10.04 -29.85
CA PHE A 412 -18.15 8.70 -30.44
C PHE A 412 -19.40 7.93 -29.99
N MET A 413 -19.72 7.96 -28.70
CA MET A 413 -20.96 7.38 -28.16
C MET A 413 -22.19 8.06 -28.74
N ARG A 414 -22.17 9.39 -28.95
CA ARG A 414 -23.23 10.11 -29.64
C ARG A 414 -23.40 9.65 -31.09
N VAL A 415 -22.31 9.39 -31.82
CA VAL A 415 -22.36 8.88 -33.21
C VAL A 415 -22.94 7.47 -33.25
N ILE A 416 -22.51 6.58 -32.35
CA ILE A 416 -23.05 5.22 -32.25
C ILE A 416 -24.54 5.26 -31.89
N ALA A 417 -24.91 6.06 -30.89
CA ALA A 417 -26.30 6.22 -30.47
C ALA A 417 -27.16 6.77 -31.60
N PHE A 418 -26.66 7.78 -32.33
CA PHE A 418 -27.36 8.36 -33.47
C PHE A 418 -27.55 7.35 -34.61
N ASP A 419 -26.52 6.59 -34.97
CA ASP A 419 -26.64 5.61 -36.04
C ASP A 419 -27.54 4.42 -35.64
N TYR A 420 -27.50 4.00 -34.37
CA TYR A 420 -28.42 3.00 -33.83
C TYR A 420 -29.87 3.48 -33.88
N VAL A 421 -30.17 4.65 -33.32
CA VAL A 421 -31.52 5.24 -33.34
C VAL A 421 -32.01 5.41 -34.77
N ARG A 422 -31.15 5.85 -35.70
CA ARG A 422 -31.49 5.99 -37.12
C ARG A 422 -31.84 4.65 -37.77
N ARG A 423 -31.09 3.59 -37.48
CA ARG A 423 -31.33 2.25 -38.05
C ARG A 423 -32.55 1.55 -37.46
N HIS A 424 -32.90 1.86 -36.22
CA HIS A 424 -33.99 1.22 -35.48
C HIS A 424 -35.17 2.17 -35.21
N TRP A 425 -35.26 3.28 -35.95
CA TRP A 425 -36.25 4.33 -35.68
C TRP A 425 -37.70 3.84 -35.78
N GLU A 426 -37.99 2.96 -36.74
CA GLU A 426 -39.34 2.42 -36.91
C GLU A 426 -39.76 1.56 -35.70
N ASP A 427 -38.87 0.70 -35.21
CA ASP A 427 -39.10 -0.13 -34.02
C ASP A 427 -39.27 0.75 -32.76
N ILE A 428 -38.37 1.72 -32.59
CA ILE A 428 -38.37 2.65 -31.45
C ILE A 428 -39.64 3.52 -31.45
N SER A 429 -40.03 4.06 -32.61
CA SER A 429 -41.24 4.90 -32.71
C SER A 429 -42.54 4.10 -32.53
N ALA A 430 -42.55 2.83 -32.94
CA ALA A 430 -43.67 1.92 -32.69
C ALA A 430 -43.79 1.56 -31.20
N GLU A 431 -42.67 1.36 -30.51
CA GLU A 431 -42.63 1.02 -29.08
C GLU A 431 -43.01 2.21 -28.18
N ILE A 432 -42.52 3.41 -28.49
CA ILE A 432 -42.78 4.63 -27.72
C ILE A 432 -44.20 5.18 -27.97
N GLY A 433 -44.75 4.93 -29.15
CA GLY A 433 -46.04 5.45 -29.58
C GLY A 433 -46.05 6.96 -29.84
N PRO A 434 -47.13 7.50 -30.45
CA PRO A 434 -47.21 8.89 -30.89
C PRO A 434 -47.16 9.91 -29.74
N GLU A 435 -47.60 9.54 -28.54
CA GLU A 435 -47.52 10.42 -27.36
C GLU A 435 -46.09 10.55 -26.83
N GLY A 436 -45.29 9.49 -26.86
CA GLY A 436 -43.91 9.53 -26.39
C GLY A 436 -42.93 10.20 -27.36
N LEU A 437 -43.30 10.39 -28.64
CA LEU A 437 -42.53 11.20 -29.60
C LEU A 437 -42.47 12.69 -29.23
N THR A 438 -43.34 13.16 -28.34
CA THR A 438 -43.32 14.54 -27.82
C THR A 438 -42.43 14.72 -26.59
N LYS A 439 -41.85 13.63 -26.07
CA LYS A 439 -41.02 13.60 -24.86
C LYS A 439 -39.56 13.35 -25.24
N THR A 440 -38.62 13.78 -24.42
CA THR A 440 -37.18 13.59 -24.71
C THR A 440 -36.80 12.15 -24.36
N PRO A 441 -36.35 11.34 -25.34
CA PRO A 441 -35.89 9.99 -25.05
C PRO A 441 -34.50 10.05 -24.38
N ILE A 442 -34.37 9.36 -23.25
CA ILE A 442 -33.10 9.08 -22.59
C ILE A 442 -32.72 7.64 -22.91
N MET A 443 -31.60 7.45 -23.60
CA MET A 443 -31.06 6.13 -23.91
C MET A 443 -29.93 5.80 -22.95
N THR A 444 -30.08 4.72 -22.19
CA THR A 444 -29.07 4.25 -21.25
C THR A 444 -28.33 3.06 -21.86
N VAL A 445 -27.01 3.17 -21.96
CA VAL A 445 -26.15 2.08 -22.45
C VAL A 445 -25.49 1.44 -21.26
N ASP A 446 -25.95 0.25 -20.88
CA ASP A 446 -25.33 -0.51 -19.79
C ASP A 446 -24.18 -1.37 -20.33
N HIS A 447 -22.96 -1.01 -19.94
CA HIS A 447 -21.74 -1.67 -20.39
C HIS A 447 -21.45 -2.99 -19.64
N ALA A 448 -22.15 -3.27 -18.54
CA ALA A 448 -21.93 -4.46 -17.71
C ALA A 448 -22.49 -5.75 -18.33
N PHE A 449 -23.44 -5.64 -19.26
CA PHE A 449 -23.94 -6.77 -20.04
C PHE A 449 -23.27 -6.76 -21.39
N GLU A 450 -22.34 -7.70 -21.62
CA GLU A 450 -21.64 -7.89 -22.90
C GLU A 450 -22.60 -7.81 -24.12
N THR A 451 -22.76 -6.59 -24.67
CA THR A 451 -23.31 -6.23 -25.99
C THR A 451 -24.76 -6.59 -26.35
N LYS A 452 -25.74 -6.64 -25.43
CA LYS A 452 -27.13 -6.99 -25.86
C LYS A 452 -28.33 -6.24 -25.27
N ARG A 453 -28.17 -5.16 -24.49
CA ARG A 453 -29.34 -4.42 -24.00
C ARG A 453 -29.14 -2.91 -23.97
N LEU A 454 -30.00 -2.21 -24.71
CA LEU A 454 -30.19 -0.76 -24.67
C LEU A 454 -31.56 -0.52 -24.07
N ASP A 455 -31.63 0.17 -22.93
CA ASP A 455 -32.91 0.56 -22.34
C ASP A 455 -33.21 2.02 -22.73
N LEU A 456 -34.43 2.23 -23.22
CA LEU A 456 -34.87 3.53 -23.71
C LEU A 456 -36.01 4.02 -22.81
N GLN A 457 -35.73 5.05 -22.01
CA GLN A 457 -36.70 5.66 -21.11
C GLN A 457 -37.18 6.99 -21.69
N VAL A 458 -38.49 7.19 -21.77
CA VAL A 458 -39.08 8.40 -22.33
C VAL A 458 -39.56 9.30 -21.20
N HIS A 459 -38.82 10.38 -20.92
CA HIS A 459 -39.09 11.27 -19.78
C HIS A 459 -39.79 12.56 -20.23
N ASP A 460 -40.76 13.00 -19.43
CA ASP A 460 -41.43 14.29 -19.62
C ASP A 460 -40.57 15.40 -19.00
N VAL A 461 -39.67 15.97 -19.79
CA VAL A 461 -38.70 16.99 -19.33
C VAL A 461 -39.40 18.26 -18.84
N SER A 462 -40.68 18.44 -19.14
CA SER A 462 -41.47 19.57 -18.64
C SER A 462 -41.79 19.50 -17.14
N ARG A 463 -41.55 18.37 -16.46
CA ARG A 463 -41.91 18.19 -15.03
C ARG A 463 -40.80 17.74 -14.07
N THR A 464 -39.62 17.29 -14.52
CA THR A 464 -38.72 16.53 -13.61
C THR A 464 -37.24 16.91 -13.55
N LEU A 465 -36.76 17.99 -14.17
CA LEU A 465 -35.36 18.40 -14.02
C LEU A 465 -35.20 19.91 -13.76
N PHE A 466 -35.50 20.31 -12.53
CA PHE A 466 -34.84 21.44 -11.88
C PHE A 466 -34.23 20.94 -10.57
N HIS A 467 -33.01 20.41 -10.68
CA HIS A 467 -32.17 20.06 -9.54
C HIS A 467 -31.53 21.35 -8.98
N PRO A 468 -31.62 21.67 -7.67
CA PRO A 468 -31.15 22.95 -7.11
C PRO A 468 -29.62 23.16 -7.13
N ALA A 469 -28.84 22.14 -7.51
CA ALA A 469 -27.37 22.16 -7.44
C ALA A 469 -26.68 23.01 -8.53
N LEU A 470 -27.42 23.63 -9.44
CA LEU A 470 -26.87 24.52 -10.49
C LEU A 470 -27.09 26.02 -10.19
N GLN A 471 -27.51 26.40 -8.98
CA GLN A 471 -27.85 27.80 -8.68
C GLN A 471 -26.71 28.68 -8.15
N HIS A 472 -25.50 28.17 -7.87
CA HIS A 472 -24.41 29.04 -7.40
C HIS A 472 -23.09 28.80 -8.15
N GLY A 473 -22.81 29.69 -9.11
CA GLY A 473 -21.45 30.03 -9.55
C GLY A 473 -21.16 29.86 -11.05
N GLU A 474 -21.10 30.98 -11.76
CA GLU A 474 -20.42 31.18 -13.06
C GLU A 474 -21.09 30.70 -14.37
N TRP A 475 -22.36 31.07 -14.60
CA TRP A 475 -22.95 31.10 -15.95
C TRP A 475 -23.00 32.50 -16.61
N ASP A 476 -22.53 33.55 -15.93
CA ASP A 476 -22.65 34.93 -16.42
C ASP A 476 -21.47 35.44 -17.28
N ARG A 477 -20.54 34.56 -17.72
CA ARG A 477 -19.37 34.99 -18.54
C ARG A 477 -19.39 34.60 -20.02
N TYR A 478 -20.35 33.82 -20.48
CA TYR A 478 -20.51 33.56 -21.92
C TYR A 478 -21.93 33.86 -22.35
N GLY A 479 -22.07 34.93 -23.13
CA GLY A 479 -23.31 35.60 -23.48
C GLY A 479 -24.41 34.65 -23.98
N GLY A 480 -25.63 34.94 -23.52
CA GLY A 480 -26.83 34.20 -23.84
C GLY A 480 -27.18 34.24 -25.33
N ASN A 481 -27.65 33.09 -25.81
CA ASN A 481 -28.80 32.94 -26.70
C ASN A 481 -29.16 31.45 -26.77
N ALA A 482 -29.97 31.00 -25.82
CA ALA A 482 -30.61 29.70 -25.88
C ALA A 482 -32.03 29.81 -25.32
N MET A 483 -32.98 30.19 -26.17
CA MET A 483 -34.30 29.57 -26.23
C MET A 483 -34.99 30.03 -27.53
N GLY A 484 -35.20 29.08 -28.43
CA GLY A 484 -35.88 29.32 -29.70
C GLY A 484 -35.59 28.22 -30.69
N ALA A 485 -36.58 27.37 -30.93
CA ALA A 485 -36.54 26.27 -31.88
C ALA A 485 -36.25 26.72 -33.33
N SER A 486 -35.76 25.76 -34.11
CA SER A 486 -36.04 25.54 -35.54
C SER A 486 -34.92 25.82 -36.57
N LEU A 487 -34.97 24.93 -37.58
CA LEU A 487 -34.40 24.93 -38.94
C LEU A 487 -33.04 24.22 -39.11
N THR A 488 -33.03 23.02 -39.71
CA THR A 488 -33.14 22.70 -41.16
C THR A 488 -31.89 23.08 -41.94
N LEU A 489 -31.23 22.08 -42.52
CA LEU A 489 -30.48 22.26 -43.76
C LEU A 489 -30.66 21.04 -44.67
N ILE A 490 -31.27 21.34 -45.81
CA ILE A 490 -31.53 20.50 -46.97
C ILE A 490 -30.21 20.29 -47.71
N ALA A 491 -29.90 19.05 -48.09
CA ALA A 491 -29.02 18.77 -49.22
C ALA A 491 -29.77 17.85 -50.20
N LEU A 492 -30.26 18.46 -51.27
CA LEU A 492 -30.86 17.78 -52.42
C LEU A 492 -29.80 16.89 -53.08
N SER A 493 -30.10 15.59 -53.15
CA SER A 493 -29.51 14.70 -54.14
C SER A 493 -29.95 15.15 -55.53
N SER A 494 -29.01 15.59 -56.36
CA SER A 494 -29.17 15.53 -57.81
C SER A 494 -28.17 14.53 -58.36
N SER A 495 -28.74 13.47 -58.91
CA SER A 495 -28.11 12.52 -59.80
C SER A 495 -27.54 13.24 -61.02
N SER A 496 -26.29 12.97 -61.35
CA SER A 496 -25.88 12.95 -62.75
C SER A 496 -24.77 11.92 -62.95
N THR A 497 -25.17 10.87 -63.64
CA THR A 497 -24.31 9.94 -64.37
C THR A 497 -23.40 10.70 -65.33
N SER A 498 -22.09 10.48 -65.25
CA SER A 498 -21.23 10.56 -66.43
C SER A 498 -20.11 9.52 -66.35
N SER A 499 -20.11 8.67 -67.36
CA SER A 499 -19.09 7.70 -67.74
C SER A 499 -17.84 8.40 -68.25
N VAL A 500 -16.64 8.02 -67.79
CA VAL A 500 -15.37 8.27 -68.48
C VAL A 500 -14.44 7.06 -68.26
N PRO A 501 -13.66 6.64 -69.27
CA PRO A 501 -13.27 5.25 -69.50
C PRO A 501 -11.96 4.82 -68.82
N SER A 502 -11.79 3.50 -68.82
CA SER A 502 -10.55 2.78 -68.59
C SER A 502 -9.46 3.21 -69.58
N ASP A 503 -8.48 3.96 -69.11
CA ASP A 503 -7.12 3.93 -69.63
C ASP A 503 -6.16 4.24 -68.48
N LYS A 504 -5.49 3.19 -67.96
CA LYS A 504 -4.38 3.34 -67.03
C LYS A 504 -3.10 3.56 -67.86
N PRO A 505 -2.50 4.76 -67.87
CA PRO A 505 -1.14 4.89 -68.35
C PRO A 505 -0.22 4.21 -67.33
N THR A 506 0.49 3.18 -67.76
CA THR A 506 1.57 2.59 -66.98
C THR A 506 2.74 3.57 -67.07
N LEU A 507 2.81 4.52 -66.13
CA LEU A 507 3.95 5.42 -65.98
C LEU A 507 5.13 4.61 -65.40
N SER A 508 5.92 4.02 -66.29
CA SER A 508 7.24 3.49 -65.93
C SER A 508 8.18 4.68 -65.65
N PHE A 509 8.31 5.06 -64.39
CA PHE A 509 9.37 5.98 -63.95
C PHE A 509 10.71 5.25 -63.94
N THR A 510 11.44 5.32 -65.05
CA THR A 510 12.87 5.02 -65.05
C THR A 510 13.63 6.16 -64.36
N LEU A 511 14.03 5.95 -63.11
CA LEU A 511 15.03 6.75 -62.39
C LEU A 511 16.38 6.66 -63.14
N ARG A 512 16.61 7.56 -64.09
CA ARG A 512 17.95 7.86 -64.65
C ARG A 512 18.42 9.20 -64.11
N GLY A 513 19.48 9.16 -63.30
CA GLY A 513 20.21 10.32 -62.78
C GLY A 513 19.89 10.59 -61.31
N MET A 514 20.91 10.51 -60.44
CA MET A 514 20.80 11.08 -59.09
C MET A 514 20.30 12.52 -59.19
N PRO A 515 19.23 12.91 -58.49
CA PRO A 515 18.72 14.26 -58.56
C PRO A 515 19.76 15.24 -57.99
N SER A 516 19.91 16.40 -58.63
CA SER A 516 20.96 17.39 -58.36
C SER A 516 21.11 17.83 -56.89
N TRP A 517 20.05 17.64 -56.08
CA TRP A 517 20.03 18.02 -54.67
C TRP A 517 20.92 17.15 -53.77
N ALA A 518 21.20 15.88 -54.09
CA ALA A 518 21.96 15.00 -53.18
C ALA A 518 23.40 15.49 -52.96
N ALA A 519 24.05 15.98 -54.02
CA ALA A 519 25.37 16.58 -53.94
C ALA A 519 25.37 17.89 -53.12
N ASP A 520 24.31 18.70 -53.27
CA ASP A 520 24.14 19.95 -52.53
C ASP A 520 23.91 19.68 -51.03
N ILE A 521 23.17 18.63 -50.68
CA ILE A 521 22.95 18.20 -49.29
C ILE A 521 24.24 17.70 -48.65
N ALA A 522 25.04 16.90 -49.37
CA ALA A 522 26.35 16.45 -48.86
C ALA A 522 27.28 17.64 -48.58
N GLN A 523 27.33 18.63 -49.47
CA GLN A 523 28.09 19.86 -49.27
C GLN A 523 27.54 20.71 -48.11
N LEU A 524 26.21 20.75 -47.95
CA LEU A 524 25.55 21.48 -46.88
C LEU A 524 25.88 20.86 -45.53
N ASN A 525 25.80 19.53 -45.39
CA ASN A 525 26.20 18.80 -44.19
C ASN A 525 27.66 19.09 -43.81
N HIS A 526 28.57 19.05 -44.78
CA HIS A 526 29.97 19.38 -44.55
C HIS A 526 30.15 20.83 -44.06
N ALA A 527 29.42 21.79 -44.63
CA ALA A 527 29.47 23.18 -44.20
C ALA A 527 28.93 23.37 -42.77
N LEU A 528 27.80 22.72 -42.44
CA LEU A 528 27.17 22.79 -41.12
C LEU A 528 28.03 22.14 -40.04
N ASP A 529 28.59 20.94 -40.29
CA ASP A 529 29.52 20.27 -39.40
C ASP A 529 30.78 21.11 -39.15
N SER A 530 31.32 21.76 -40.20
CA SER A 530 32.45 22.69 -40.06
C SER A 530 32.10 23.90 -39.17
N ILE A 531 30.87 24.44 -39.30
CA ILE A 531 30.39 25.53 -38.44
C ILE A 531 30.29 25.05 -36.98
N GLN A 532 29.71 23.88 -36.74
CA GLN A 532 29.57 23.31 -35.40
C GLN A 532 30.94 23.03 -34.75
N ARG A 533 31.88 22.40 -35.48
CA ARG A 533 33.24 22.12 -34.97
C ARG A 533 34.02 23.39 -34.66
N SER A 534 33.81 24.47 -35.41
CA SER A 534 34.46 25.77 -35.14
C SER A 534 34.05 26.39 -33.79
N ARG A 535 33.01 25.85 -33.13
CA ARG A 535 32.55 26.28 -31.81
C ARG A 535 33.23 25.53 -30.65
N LEU A 536 33.89 24.41 -30.90
CA LEU A 536 34.54 23.65 -29.84
C LEU A 536 35.75 24.41 -29.26
N PRO A 537 35.95 24.43 -27.93
CA PRO A 537 37.10 25.07 -27.31
C PRO A 537 38.42 24.53 -27.88
N GLY A 538 39.24 25.41 -28.46
CA GLY A 538 40.52 25.04 -29.09
C GLY A 538 40.48 24.75 -30.58
N ALA A 539 39.33 24.85 -31.25
CA ALA A 539 39.26 24.75 -32.71
C ALA A 539 40.03 25.90 -33.39
N LEU A 540 40.81 25.58 -34.43
CA LEU A 540 41.42 26.58 -35.30
C LEU A 540 40.30 27.50 -35.82
N LYS A 541 40.49 28.83 -35.73
CA LYS A 541 39.58 29.86 -36.28
C LYS A 541 39.53 29.84 -37.83
N GLY A 542 39.60 28.67 -38.44
CA GLY A 542 39.47 28.47 -39.87
C GLY A 542 38.09 28.91 -40.33
N ASN A 543 38.07 29.89 -41.22
CA ASN A 543 37.04 30.26 -42.19
C ASN A 543 35.55 29.97 -41.87
N LYS A 544 35.08 30.13 -40.61
CA LYS A 544 33.66 30.01 -40.23
C LYS A 544 32.75 30.84 -41.16
N GLN A 545 33.17 32.05 -41.50
CA GLN A 545 32.46 32.92 -42.45
C GLN A 545 32.35 32.32 -43.85
N HIS A 546 33.37 31.59 -44.33
CA HIS A 546 33.30 30.89 -45.60
C HIS A 546 32.25 29.78 -45.55
N HIS A 547 32.24 28.94 -44.51
CA HIS A 547 31.24 27.88 -44.36
C HIS A 547 29.81 28.42 -44.21
N VAL A 548 29.61 29.55 -43.50
CA VAL A 548 28.31 30.24 -43.44
C VAL A 548 27.88 30.78 -44.82
N LYS A 549 28.81 31.35 -45.60
CA LYS A 549 28.52 31.78 -46.98
C LYS A 549 28.17 30.59 -47.88
N THR A 550 28.89 29.48 -47.76
CA THR A 550 28.61 28.24 -48.48
C THR A 550 27.24 27.68 -48.11
N ALA A 551 26.91 27.61 -46.82
CA ALA A 551 25.59 27.17 -46.35
C ALA A 551 24.47 28.05 -46.90
N ASN A 552 24.60 29.38 -46.84
CA ASN A 552 23.63 30.32 -47.44
C ASN A 552 23.43 30.08 -48.95
N LYS A 553 24.54 29.93 -49.69
CA LYS A 553 24.49 29.67 -51.13
C LYS A 553 23.75 28.36 -51.43
N LEU A 554 24.02 27.30 -50.67
CA LEU A 554 23.38 26.00 -50.85
C LEU A 554 21.90 26.06 -50.46
N LEU A 555 21.54 26.67 -49.34
CA LEU A 555 20.15 26.84 -48.91
C LEU A 555 19.31 27.65 -49.92
N ALA A 556 19.91 28.62 -50.61
CA ALA A 556 19.25 29.38 -51.67
C ALA A 556 18.79 28.51 -52.86
N SER A 557 19.45 27.37 -53.11
CA SER A 557 19.03 26.37 -54.11
C SER A 557 17.88 25.47 -53.64
N ARG A 558 17.40 25.67 -52.40
CA ARG A 558 16.27 24.96 -51.77
C ARG A 558 16.42 23.42 -51.70
N PRO A 559 17.60 22.87 -51.36
CA PRO A 559 17.84 21.42 -51.43
C PRO A 559 17.04 20.62 -50.38
N LEU A 560 16.54 21.27 -49.32
CA LEU A 560 15.73 20.64 -48.27
C LEU A 560 14.22 20.83 -48.47
N HIS A 561 13.77 21.62 -49.46
CA HIS A 561 12.34 21.95 -49.60
C HIS A 561 11.49 20.75 -50.03
N PHE A 562 12.08 19.69 -50.58
CA PHE A 562 11.33 18.45 -50.86
C PHE A 562 10.79 17.82 -49.57
N LEU A 563 11.42 18.05 -48.42
CA LEU A 563 10.92 17.56 -47.13
C LEU A 563 9.63 18.30 -46.68
N LEU A 564 9.28 19.41 -47.35
CA LEU A 564 8.01 20.11 -47.14
C LEU A 564 6.85 19.43 -47.85
N GLU A 565 7.12 18.57 -48.82
CA GLU A 565 6.11 17.76 -49.51
C GLU A 565 5.71 16.57 -48.62
N GLU A 566 4.49 16.07 -48.77
CA GLU A 566 4.11 14.82 -48.11
C GLU A 566 4.90 13.66 -48.73
N PRO A 567 5.46 12.75 -47.91
CA PRO A 567 6.05 11.54 -48.47
C PRO A 567 4.96 10.81 -49.25
N TYR A 568 5.26 10.42 -50.48
CA TYR A 568 4.32 9.64 -51.29
C TYR A 568 3.83 8.43 -50.47
N ASP A 569 2.56 8.04 -50.65
CA ASP A 569 2.00 6.78 -50.13
C ASP A 569 2.68 5.57 -50.81
N ILE A 570 3.99 5.38 -50.63
CA ILE A 570 4.79 4.27 -51.17
C ILE A 570 4.59 3.04 -50.27
N HIS A 571 3.40 2.86 -49.71
CA HIS A 571 3.11 1.68 -48.90
C HIS A 571 3.02 0.39 -49.72
N ILE A 572 3.09 0.46 -51.06
CA ILE A 572 2.77 -0.71 -51.90
C ILE A 572 3.82 -1.05 -52.98
N PHE A 573 4.57 -0.12 -53.58
CA PHE A 573 5.48 -0.49 -54.68
C PHE A 573 6.66 0.46 -54.85
N LEU A 574 7.80 0.14 -54.24
CA LEU A 574 9.16 0.26 -54.80
C LEU A 574 10.16 0.21 -53.64
N PRO A 575 11.15 -0.71 -53.63
CA PRO A 575 12.33 -0.49 -52.81
C PRO A 575 12.96 0.79 -53.32
N ALA A 576 12.87 1.87 -52.52
CA ALA A 576 13.69 3.05 -52.76
C ALA A 576 15.13 2.55 -52.92
N SER A 577 15.80 2.89 -54.02
CA SER A 577 17.21 2.56 -54.20
C SER A 577 17.99 2.95 -52.94
N VAL A 578 19.00 2.16 -52.55
CA VAL A 578 19.81 2.43 -51.35
C VAL A 578 20.28 3.90 -51.33
N ASP A 579 20.64 4.43 -52.50
CA ASP A 579 21.06 5.82 -52.72
C ASP A 579 19.98 6.86 -52.37
N SER A 580 18.71 6.59 -52.69
CA SER A 580 17.60 7.48 -52.33
C SER A 580 17.27 7.49 -50.84
N ARG A 581 17.39 6.35 -50.16
CA ARG A 581 17.19 6.27 -48.70
C ARG A 581 18.26 7.07 -47.97
N GLN A 582 19.53 6.88 -48.34
CA GLN A 582 20.63 7.62 -47.73
C GLN A 582 20.52 9.13 -48.00
N GLY A 583 20.13 9.53 -49.22
CA GLY A 583 19.91 10.94 -49.54
C GLY A 583 18.85 11.62 -48.67
N ILE A 584 17.76 10.93 -48.33
CA ILE A 584 16.73 11.47 -47.41
C ILE A 584 17.27 11.54 -45.97
N ILE A 585 18.01 10.52 -45.51
CA ILE A 585 18.66 10.57 -44.20
C ILE A 585 19.64 11.74 -44.12
N ASP A 586 20.47 11.94 -45.13
CA ASP A 586 21.42 13.05 -45.19
C ASP A 586 20.69 14.41 -45.19
N ALA A 587 19.53 14.51 -45.85
CA ALA A 587 18.69 15.70 -45.83
C ALA A 587 18.16 16.03 -44.43
N LEU A 588 17.66 15.00 -43.72
CA LEU A 588 17.18 15.13 -42.35
C LEU A 588 18.33 15.44 -41.38
N THR A 589 19.52 14.86 -41.59
CA THR A 589 20.74 15.20 -40.84
C THR A 589 21.13 16.67 -41.07
N ALA A 590 21.04 17.16 -42.30
CA ALA A 590 21.33 18.55 -42.64
C ALA A 590 20.33 19.49 -41.97
N LEU A 591 19.04 19.15 -41.99
CA LEU A 591 17.98 19.93 -41.35
C LEU A 591 18.20 20.04 -39.84
N LYS A 592 18.46 18.92 -39.15
CA LYS A 592 18.83 18.89 -37.72
C LYS A 592 20.05 19.77 -37.45
N SER A 593 21.11 19.61 -38.24
CA SER A 593 22.35 20.37 -38.06
C SER A 593 22.15 21.86 -38.31
N LEU A 594 21.27 22.22 -39.23
CA LEU A 594 20.88 23.59 -39.54
C LEU A 594 20.17 24.25 -38.36
N GLN A 595 19.21 23.56 -37.73
CA GLN A 595 18.52 24.07 -36.53
C GLN A 595 19.52 24.36 -35.39
N ASN A 596 20.39 23.40 -35.07
CA ASN A 596 21.43 23.59 -34.05
C ASN A 596 22.37 24.76 -34.37
N VAL A 597 22.65 25.00 -35.66
CA VAL A 597 23.45 26.15 -36.07
C VAL A 597 22.68 27.46 -35.89
N ALA A 598 21.39 27.46 -36.18
CA ALA A 598 20.50 28.63 -36.11
C ALA A 598 20.25 29.09 -34.67
N ASP A 599 19.95 28.17 -33.76
CA ASP A 599 19.72 28.43 -32.32
C ASP A 599 20.93 29.13 -31.67
N ASP A 600 22.13 28.78 -32.12
CA ASP A 600 23.41 29.33 -31.67
C ASP A 600 23.79 30.65 -32.40
N GLY A 601 22.80 31.52 -32.63
CA GLY A 601 23.01 32.90 -33.10
C GLY A 601 23.20 33.09 -34.61
N LEU A 602 22.85 32.09 -35.43
CA LEU A 602 22.78 32.19 -36.89
C LEU A 602 21.35 31.97 -37.40
N SER A 603 20.38 32.56 -36.72
CA SER A 603 18.95 32.42 -37.00
C SER A 603 18.56 32.75 -38.45
N SER A 604 19.33 33.60 -39.13
CA SER A 604 19.13 33.92 -40.55
C SER A 604 19.31 32.73 -41.51
N LEU A 605 19.94 31.64 -41.08
CA LEU A 605 20.06 30.40 -41.85
C LEU A 605 18.80 29.52 -41.76
N TRP A 606 17.94 29.75 -40.77
CA TRP A 606 16.71 28.99 -40.59
C TRP A 606 15.57 29.61 -41.40
N THR A 607 15.12 28.91 -42.44
CA THR A 607 14.08 29.38 -43.37
C THR A 607 12.78 28.58 -43.29
N PHE A 608 12.62 27.76 -42.25
CA PHE A 608 11.49 26.83 -42.09
C PHE A 608 10.61 27.25 -40.90
N ASP A 609 9.35 26.83 -40.91
CA ASP A 609 8.47 26.92 -39.74
C ASP A 609 8.52 25.61 -38.93
N ASP A 610 7.86 25.60 -37.77
CA ASP A 610 7.86 24.44 -36.86
C ASP A 610 7.09 23.22 -37.44
N SER A 611 6.23 23.43 -38.44
CA SER A 611 5.51 22.34 -39.12
C SER A 611 6.46 21.40 -39.87
N MET A 612 7.67 21.88 -40.18
CA MET A 612 8.76 21.11 -40.79
C MET A 612 9.11 19.84 -39.98
N TRP A 613 8.97 19.87 -38.66
CA TRP A 613 9.32 18.72 -37.81
C TRP A 613 8.31 17.58 -37.91
N ALA A 614 7.02 17.88 -37.96
CA ALA A 614 5.98 16.88 -38.21
C ALA A 614 6.18 16.21 -39.58
N ARG A 615 6.53 17.00 -40.61
CA ARG A 615 6.86 16.46 -41.95
C ARG A 615 8.13 15.62 -41.95
N SER A 616 9.16 16.05 -41.22
CA SER A 616 10.40 15.29 -41.04
C SER A 616 10.15 13.93 -40.42
N LEU A 617 9.27 13.84 -39.41
CA LEU A 617 8.85 12.57 -38.82
C LEU A 617 8.14 11.69 -39.85
N ARG A 618 7.22 12.23 -40.65
CA ARG A 618 6.56 11.48 -41.72
C ARG A 618 7.53 10.92 -42.75
N TRP A 619 8.48 11.73 -43.21
CA TRP A 619 9.56 11.28 -44.09
C TRP A 619 10.42 10.19 -43.45
N PHE A 620 10.69 10.30 -42.15
CA PHE A 620 11.43 9.25 -41.45
C PHE A 620 10.64 7.94 -41.38
N LEU A 621 9.34 8.02 -41.08
CA LEU A 621 8.44 6.87 -40.97
C LEU A 621 8.16 6.21 -42.32
N SER A 622 8.21 6.95 -43.43
CA SER A 622 8.12 6.37 -44.77
C SER A 622 9.36 5.53 -45.12
N LEU A 623 10.54 5.90 -44.60
CA LEU A 623 11.75 5.08 -44.73
C LEU A 623 11.73 3.84 -43.83
N TYR A 624 11.05 3.91 -42.69
CA TYR A 624 11.03 2.88 -41.65
C TYR A 624 9.59 2.59 -41.22
N PRO A 625 8.78 1.96 -42.09
CA PRO A 625 7.35 1.81 -41.87
C PRO A 625 7.07 0.88 -40.68
N ILE A 626 6.24 1.37 -39.76
CA ILE A 626 5.75 0.60 -38.61
C ILE A 626 4.31 0.23 -38.90
N TYR A 627 4.04 -1.08 -39.02
CA TYR A 627 2.68 -1.58 -39.23
C TYR A 627 1.98 -2.01 -37.93
N SER A 628 2.78 -2.22 -36.88
CA SER A 628 2.30 -2.60 -35.56
C SER A 628 3.37 -2.33 -34.52
N LEU A 629 2.94 -2.22 -33.26
CA LEU A 629 3.83 -2.10 -32.11
C LEU A 629 4.87 -3.23 -32.05
N SER A 630 4.50 -4.45 -32.46
CA SER A 630 5.39 -5.61 -32.45
C SER A 630 6.51 -5.50 -33.49
N ASN A 631 6.25 -4.93 -34.67
CA ASN A 631 7.23 -4.77 -35.74
C ASN A 631 8.22 -3.61 -35.45
N ALA A 632 7.85 -2.64 -34.60
CA ALA A 632 8.72 -1.50 -34.29
C ALA A 632 10.12 -1.92 -33.79
N LEU A 633 10.24 -3.04 -33.07
CA LEU A 633 11.53 -3.59 -32.63
C LEU A 633 12.39 -4.09 -33.80
N ASP A 634 11.79 -4.78 -34.76
CA ASP A 634 12.49 -5.30 -35.94
C ASP A 634 12.94 -4.16 -36.86
N VAL A 635 12.09 -3.15 -37.03
CA VAL A 635 12.43 -1.92 -37.75
C VAL A 635 13.66 -1.25 -37.14
N PHE A 636 13.68 -1.07 -35.81
CA PHE A 636 14.84 -0.47 -35.13
C PHE A 636 16.11 -1.33 -35.27
N ASP A 637 16.00 -2.65 -35.15
CA ASP A 637 17.14 -3.56 -35.30
C ASP A 637 17.75 -3.50 -36.71
N ALA A 638 16.97 -3.11 -37.73
CA ALA A 638 17.41 -2.89 -39.10
C ALA A 638 17.97 -1.48 -39.36
N MET A 639 17.83 -0.52 -38.45
CA MET A 639 18.32 0.85 -38.64
C MET A 639 19.84 0.94 -38.52
N GLU A 640 20.44 1.69 -39.45
CA GLU A 640 21.86 2.05 -39.42
C GLU A 640 22.12 3.19 -38.42
N LYS A 641 23.39 3.34 -38.00
CA LYS A 641 23.82 4.37 -37.04
C LYS A 641 23.37 5.77 -37.44
N SER A 642 23.60 6.17 -38.70
CA SER A 642 23.25 7.49 -39.24
C SER A 642 21.74 7.76 -39.14
N ALA A 643 20.92 6.76 -39.43
CA ALA A 643 19.47 6.85 -39.32
C ALA A 643 19.02 7.02 -37.86
N VAL A 644 19.61 6.26 -36.94
CA VAL A 644 19.31 6.37 -35.50
C VAL A 644 19.69 7.76 -34.95
N GLU A 645 20.89 8.26 -35.27
CA GLU A 645 21.35 9.59 -34.84
C GLU A 645 20.50 10.74 -35.42
N THR A 646 20.01 10.54 -36.65
CA THR A 646 19.10 11.47 -37.31
C THR A 646 17.72 11.44 -36.67
N PHE A 647 17.16 10.26 -36.42
CA PHE A 647 15.85 10.11 -35.78
C PHE A 647 15.80 10.74 -34.39
N ILE A 648 16.78 10.43 -33.53
CA ILE A 648 16.89 11.03 -32.19
C ILE A 648 16.99 12.55 -32.31
N GLY A 649 17.73 13.05 -33.30
CA GLY A 649 17.86 14.48 -33.54
C GLY A 649 16.56 15.16 -33.95
N VAL A 650 15.81 14.55 -34.88
CA VAL A 650 14.49 15.06 -35.28
C VAL A 650 13.53 15.03 -34.09
N LEU A 651 13.56 13.97 -33.27
CA LEU A 651 12.71 13.92 -32.08
C LEU A 651 13.10 14.96 -31.03
N ASP A 652 14.38 15.21 -30.77
CA ASP A 652 14.84 16.30 -29.90
C ASP A 652 14.28 17.65 -30.36
N SER A 653 14.32 17.91 -31.66
CA SER A 653 13.70 19.11 -32.25
C SER A 653 12.18 19.17 -32.04
N VAL A 654 11.48 18.05 -32.20
CA VAL A 654 10.02 17.94 -31.98
C VAL A 654 9.66 18.19 -30.52
N THR A 655 10.44 17.64 -29.57
CA THR A 655 10.15 17.77 -28.14
C THR A 655 10.45 19.17 -27.59
N ARG A 656 11.18 20.00 -28.34
CA ARG A 656 11.42 21.43 -28.02
C ARG A 656 10.28 22.36 -28.46
N LEU A 657 9.32 21.87 -29.24
CA LEU A 657 8.11 22.63 -29.59
C LEU A 657 7.23 22.87 -28.36
N SER A 658 6.16 23.67 -28.51
CA SER A 658 5.19 23.78 -27.42
C SER A 658 4.60 22.40 -27.08
N PRO A 659 4.24 22.12 -25.81
CA PRO A 659 3.71 20.81 -25.43
C PRO A 659 2.47 20.37 -26.22
N SER A 660 1.66 21.30 -26.76
CA SER A 660 0.57 21.00 -27.68
C SER A 660 1.07 20.51 -29.04
N GLU A 661 2.00 21.24 -29.66
CA GLU A 661 2.52 20.94 -31.00
C GLU A 661 3.38 19.67 -30.98
N ALA A 662 4.22 19.50 -29.95
CA ALA A 662 4.99 18.27 -29.75
C ALA A 662 4.07 17.06 -29.61
N ARG A 663 2.99 17.16 -28.83
CA ARG A 663 1.99 16.09 -28.71
C ARG A 663 1.31 15.77 -30.03
N GLU A 664 0.89 16.78 -30.77
CA GLU A 664 0.26 16.60 -32.08
C GLU A 664 1.21 15.88 -33.04
N ALA A 665 2.46 16.34 -33.13
CA ALA A 665 3.48 15.73 -33.97
C ALA A 665 3.80 14.27 -33.56
N LEU A 666 3.85 13.96 -32.26
CA LEU A 666 4.14 12.62 -31.75
C LEU A 666 2.95 11.65 -31.86
N LEU A 667 1.71 12.16 -31.82
CA LEU A 667 0.49 11.36 -31.93
C LEU A 667 0.01 11.17 -33.37
N ASN A 668 0.55 11.92 -34.33
CA ASN A 668 0.27 11.74 -35.76
C ASN A 668 0.62 10.32 -36.24
N ASP A 669 -0.03 9.91 -37.33
CA ASP A 669 0.20 8.65 -38.04
C ASP A 669 0.17 7.43 -37.09
N ASP A 670 -0.93 7.29 -36.36
CA ASP A 670 -1.18 6.18 -35.41
C ASP A 670 -0.07 5.98 -34.36
N ARG A 671 0.60 7.08 -33.97
CA ARG A 671 1.67 7.09 -32.95
C ARG A 671 2.93 6.33 -33.37
N HIS A 672 3.17 6.15 -34.67
CA HIS A 672 4.34 5.42 -35.16
C HIS A 672 5.66 6.03 -34.67
N ALA A 673 5.78 7.36 -34.59
CA ALA A 673 6.98 8.01 -34.05
C ALA A 673 7.24 7.60 -32.59
N LEU A 674 6.21 7.57 -31.75
CA LEU A 674 6.30 7.09 -30.37
C LEU A 674 6.65 5.60 -30.31
N HIS A 675 6.03 4.76 -31.14
CA HIS A 675 6.35 3.33 -31.20
C HIS A 675 7.82 3.10 -31.56
N LEU A 676 8.39 3.89 -32.49
CA LEU A 676 9.81 3.81 -32.83
C LEU A 676 10.70 4.30 -31.69
N LEU A 677 10.33 5.38 -31.01
CA LEU A 677 11.03 5.86 -29.82
C LEU A 677 11.02 4.80 -28.70
N PHE A 678 9.91 4.11 -28.48
CA PHE A 678 9.79 3.04 -27.49
C PHE A 678 10.65 1.84 -27.87
N ALA A 679 10.63 1.43 -29.14
CA ALA A 679 11.49 0.35 -29.64
C ALA A 679 12.97 0.69 -29.45
N LEU A 680 13.34 1.93 -29.80
CA LEU A 680 14.68 2.48 -29.62
C LEU A 680 15.08 2.46 -28.15
N TRP A 681 14.24 2.95 -27.23
CA TRP A 681 14.51 2.94 -25.79
C TRP A 681 14.64 1.52 -25.24
N VAL A 682 13.72 0.60 -25.58
CA VAL A 682 13.72 -0.80 -25.14
C VAL A 682 14.97 -1.57 -25.60
N ARG A 683 15.41 -1.35 -26.83
CA ARG A 683 16.57 -2.03 -27.43
C ARG A 683 17.88 -1.26 -27.22
N TRP A 684 17.81 -0.03 -26.71
CA TRP A 684 18.96 0.86 -26.56
C TRP A 684 20.16 0.20 -25.87
N PRO A 685 19.98 -0.48 -24.71
CA PRO A 685 21.12 -1.05 -24.01
C PRO A 685 21.87 -2.13 -24.77
N ILE A 686 21.19 -2.81 -25.71
CA ILE A 686 21.77 -3.88 -26.52
C ILE A 686 22.47 -3.28 -27.74
N ARG A 687 21.85 -2.27 -28.37
CA ARG A 687 22.29 -1.74 -29.67
C ARG A 687 23.37 -0.68 -29.57
N ILE A 688 23.45 0.06 -28.46
CA ILE A 688 24.38 1.18 -28.33
C ILE A 688 25.84 0.83 -28.65
N GLN A 689 26.32 -0.32 -28.17
CA GLN A 689 27.69 -0.78 -28.42
C GLN A 689 27.88 -1.19 -29.89
N SER A 690 26.92 -1.90 -30.48
CA SER A 690 26.96 -2.31 -31.88
C SER A 690 26.92 -1.12 -32.85
N LEU A 691 26.25 -0.02 -32.45
CA LEU A 691 26.16 1.20 -33.24
C LEU A 691 27.41 2.09 -33.10
N GLY A 692 28.34 1.76 -32.18
CA GLY A 692 29.54 2.58 -31.96
C GLY A 692 29.21 4.04 -31.61
N MET A 693 28.19 4.25 -30.79
CA MET A 693 27.77 5.58 -30.33
C MET A 693 28.81 6.14 -29.34
N ASN A 694 29.07 7.45 -29.41
CA ASN A 694 29.90 8.12 -28.41
C ASN A 694 29.12 8.33 -27.10
N VAL A 695 29.78 8.85 -26.05
CA VAL A 695 29.16 9.07 -24.74
C VAL A 695 27.94 9.99 -24.82
N TYR A 696 27.96 11.02 -25.66
CA TYR A 696 26.80 11.90 -25.83
C TYR A 696 25.63 11.17 -26.48
N GLY A 697 25.88 10.48 -27.60
CA GLY A 697 24.90 9.65 -28.27
C GLY A 697 24.31 8.58 -27.36
N SER A 698 25.10 8.06 -26.40
CA SER A 698 24.67 7.06 -25.42
C SER A 698 23.50 7.49 -24.53
N ILE A 699 23.41 8.79 -24.24
CA ILE A 699 22.40 9.37 -23.34
C ILE A 699 21.28 10.11 -24.09
N SER A 700 21.50 10.55 -25.33
CA SER A 700 20.51 11.33 -26.10
C SER A 700 19.15 10.64 -26.25
N CYS A 701 19.14 9.31 -26.41
CA CYS A 701 17.89 8.52 -26.41
C CYS A 701 17.08 8.73 -25.12
N GLN A 702 17.76 8.76 -23.97
CA GLN A 702 17.13 8.89 -22.67
C GLN A 702 16.57 10.30 -22.48
N ASP A 703 17.31 11.32 -22.93
CA ASP A 703 16.88 12.72 -22.87
C ASP A 703 15.62 12.94 -23.69
N VAL A 704 15.65 12.54 -24.97
CA VAL A 704 14.48 12.62 -25.86
C VAL A 704 13.29 11.85 -25.30
N MET A 705 13.52 10.68 -24.68
CA MET A 705 12.44 9.92 -24.05
C MET A 705 11.80 10.67 -22.87
N TYR A 706 12.60 11.36 -22.06
CA TYR A 706 12.10 12.19 -20.97
C TYR A 706 11.37 13.42 -21.50
N ASP A 707 11.94 14.12 -22.47
CA ASP A 707 11.33 15.33 -23.03
C ASP A 707 9.99 14.98 -23.68
N ALA A 708 9.95 13.90 -24.46
CA ALA A 708 8.71 13.35 -25.02
C ALA A 708 7.70 12.99 -23.92
N TRP A 709 8.13 12.39 -22.80
CA TRP A 709 7.26 12.10 -21.67
C TRP A 709 6.62 13.37 -21.09
N THR A 710 7.41 14.43 -20.90
CA THR A 710 6.92 15.69 -20.31
C THR A 710 5.94 16.46 -21.19
N CYS A 711 5.87 16.14 -22.49
CA CYS A 711 4.85 16.71 -23.37
C CYS A 711 3.43 16.24 -23.00
N PHE A 712 3.27 15.13 -22.27
CA PHE A 712 1.97 14.52 -21.97
C PHE A 712 1.53 14.72 -20.52
N PRO A 713 0.23 15.00 -20.27
CA PRO A 713 -0.33 14.98 -18.92
C PRO A 713 -0.19 13.60 -18.27
N MET A 714 0.08 13.56 -16.97
CA MET A 714 0.35 12.31 -16.24
C MET A 714 -0.80 11.29 -16.36
N GLU A 715 -2.04 11.75 -16.49
CA GLU A 715 -3.25 10.93 -16.57
C GLU A 715 -3.30 10.04 -17.82
N VAL A 716 -2.59 10.41 -18.89
CA VAL A 716 -2.55 9.65 -20.15
C VAL A 716 -1.23 8.92 -20.38
N THR A 717 -0.21 9.19 -19.55
CA THR A 717 1.13 8.59 -19.71
C THR A 717 1.13 7.07 -19.56
N GLU A 718 0.26 6.50 -18.72
CA GLU A 718 0.16 5.05 -18.58
C GLU A 718 -0.24 4.39 -19.91
N GLU A 719 -1.28 4.90 -20.56
CA GLU A 719 -1.83 4.34 -21.80
C GLU A 719 -0.91 4.60 -23.00
N ILE A 720 -0.27 5.76 -23.04
CA ILE A 720 0.54 6.19 -24.19
C ILE A 720 1.96 5.63 -24.12
N PHE A 721 2.59 5.57 -22.95
CA PHE A 721 3.98 5.15 -22.79
C PHE A 721 4.11 3.79 -22.13
N VAL A 722 3.52 3.64 -20.93
CA VAL A 722 3.81 2.49 -20.07
C VAL A 722 3.27 1.20 -20.66
N ARG A 723 2.01 1.16 -21.11
CA ARG A 723 1.39 -0.05 -21.69
C ARG A 723 2.08 -0.50 -22.97
N PRO A 724 2.37 0.37 -23.97
CA PRO A 724 3.11 -0.07 -25.16
C PRO A 724 4.51 -0.60 -24.86
N ILE A 725 5.25 0.04 -23.95
CA ILE A 725 6.58 -0.42 -23.54
C ILE A 725 6.49 -1.77 -22.83
N LEU A 726 5.52 -1.95 -21.93
CA LEU A 726 5.28 -3.24 -21.28
C LEU A 726 4.95 -4.33 -22.29
N HIS A 727 4.11 -4.02 -23.30
CA HIS A 727 3.76 -4.97 -24.35
C HIS A 727 4.99 -5.40 -25.16
N MET A 728 5.86 -4.45 -25.55
CA MET A 728 7.15 -4.76 -26.19
C MET A 728 8.06 -5.64 -25.31
N LEU A 729 7.93 -5.53 -23.99
CA LEU A 729 8.65 -6.35 -23.02
C LEU A 729 7.95 -7.69 -22.72
N GLY A 730 6.81 -7.98 -23.36
CA GLY A 730 6.00 -9.17 -23.19
C GLY A 730 5.18 -9.16 -21.89
N ASP A 731 4.63 -8.00 -21.52
CA ASP A 731 3.75 -7.75 -20.37
C ASP A 731 4.35 -8.19 -19.03
N ARG A 732 5.66 -7.95 -18.88
CA ARG A 732 6.44 -8.34 -17.69
C ARG A 732 7.02 -7.10 -17.00
N PRO A 733 6.37 -6.57 -15.96
CA PRO A 733 6.84 -5.38 -15.22
C PRO A 733 8.27 -5.50 -14.67
N LYS A 734 8.68 -6.72 -14.31
CA LYS A 734 10.05 -7.00 -13.87
C LYS A 734 11.10 -6.76 -14.95
N ARG A 735 10.75 -6.93 -16.23
CA ARG A 735 11.63 -6.57 -17.35
C ARG A 735 11.73 -5.07 -17.51
N LEU A 736 10.64 -4.32 -17.33
CA LEU A 736 10.69 -2.85 -17.32
C LEU A 736 11.61 -2.35 -16.21
N SER A 737 11.47 -2.85 -14.98
CA SER A 737 12.36 -2.47 -13.89
C SER A 737 13.83 -2.78 -14.20
N ARG A 738 14.15 -3.91 -14.85
CA ARG A 738 15.53 -4.22 -15.29
C ARG A 738 16.01 -3.28 -16.39
N LEU A 739 15.12 -2.88 -17.30
CA LEU A 739 15.42 -1.92 -18.35
C LEU A 739 15.76 -0.56 -17.74
N CYS A 740 14.93 -0.05 -16.83
CA CYS A 740 15.22 1.17 -16.06
C CYS A 740 16.59 1.10 -15.37
N ALA A 741 16.90 -0.03 -14.71
CA ALA A 741 18.22 -0.25 -14.09
C ALA A 741 19.37 -0.10 -15.10
N THR A 742 19.18 -0.62 -16.31
CA THR A 742 20.20 -0.60 -17.35
C THR A 742 20.39 0.81 -17.91
N HIS A 743 19.31 1.57 -18.11
CA HIS A 743 19.39 2.97 -18.52
C HIS A 743 20.06 3.85 -17.46
N LEU A 744 19.74 3.67 -16.17
CA LEU A 744 20.45 4.36 -15.09
C LEU A 744 21.93 4.03 -15.10
N ASN A 745 22.31 2.76 -15.24
CA ASN A 745 23.73 2.38 -15.29
C ASN A 745 24.47 2.99 -16.50
N ILE A 746 23.84 3.00 -17.69
CA ILE A 746 24.40 3.67 -18.87
C ILE A 746 24.65 5.15 -18.56
N ARG A 747 23.66 5.83 -17.97
CA ARG A 747 23.77 7.25 -17.67
C ARG A 747 24.82 7.55 -16.60
N THR A 748 24.82 6.80 -15.51
CA THR A 748 25.82 6.94 -14.45
C THR A 748 27.23 6.69 -14.99
N SER A 749 27.41 5.72 -15.89
CA SER A 749 28.70 5.43 -16.53
C SER A 749 29.20 6.53 -17.47
N ALA A 750 28.33 7.44 -17.92
CA ALA A 750 28.70 8.60 -18.72
C ALA A 750 29.33 9.75 -17.90
N GLY A 751 29.53 9.56 -16.58
CA GLY A 751 30.25 10.48 -15.72
C GLY A 751 29.55 11.84 -15.57
N SER A 752 30.31 12.93 -15.65
CA SER A 752 29.79 14.30 -15.49
C SER A 752 28.72 14.66 -16.53
N ILE A 753 28.87 14.17 -17.76
CA ILE A 753 27.89 14.40 -18.85
C ILE A 753 26.56 13.74 -18.49
N GLY A 754 26.60 12.49 -18.01
CA GLY A 754 25.39 11.77 -17.61
C GLY A 754 24.65 12.38 -16.42
N ARG A 755 25.40 12.98 -15.46
CA ARG A 755 24.83 13.57 -14.25
C ARG A 755 23.83 14.69 -14.55
N ALA A 756 24.09 15.52 -15.57
CA ALA A 756 23.31 16.73 -15.86
C ALA A 756 21.80 16.51 -16.08
N GLY A 757 21.35 15.26 -16.35
CA GLY A 757 19.92 14.93 -16.41
C GLY A 757 19.55 13.65 -15.67
N LEU A 758 20.37 13.23 -14.70
CA LEU A 758 20.11 11.99 -13.95
C LEU A 758 18.83 12.11 -13.09
N VAL A 759 18.54 13.30 -12.55
CA VAL A 759 17.28 13.59 -11.82
C VAL A 759 16.05 13.32 -12.69
N ASN A 760 16.05 13.86 -13.91
CA ASN A 760 14.97 13.68 -14.88
C ASN A 760 14.73 12.20 -15.19
N GLN A 761 15.80 11.43 -15.35
CA GLN A 761 15.70 9.98 -15.59
C GLN A 761 15.19 9.20 -14.39
N VAL A 762 15.62 9.55 -13.18
CA VAL A 762 15.07 8.93 -11.96
C VAL A 762 13.57 9.23 -11.86
N ASN A 763 13.14 10.46 -12.12
CA ASN A 763 11.72 10.84 -12.14
C ASN A 763 10.92 10.09 -13.21
N LEU A 764 11.44 9.97 -14.43
CA LEU A 764 10.82 9.18 -15.50
C LEU A 764 10.59 7.73 -15.06
N MET A 765 11.66 7.08 -14.61
CA MET A 765 11.64 5.66 -14.28
C MET A 765 10.83 5.40 -13.00
N LYS A 766 10.85 6.33 -12.04
CA LYS A 766 9.94 6.34 -10.89
C LYS A 766 8.49 6.31 -11.39
N SER A 767 8.08 7.27 -12.21
CA SER A 767 6.72 7.36 -12.75
C SER A 767 6.32 6.10 -13.51
N MET A 768 7.15 5.63 -14.44
CA MET A 768 6.88 4.41 -15.21
C MET A 768 6.70 3.17 -14.31
N THR A 769 7.56 3.01 -13.30
CA THR A 769 7.48 1.84 -12.40
C THR A 769 6.34 1.93 -11.40
N LEU A 770 5.89 3.13 -11.03
CA LEU A 770 4.73 3.32 -10.15
C LEU A 770 3.40 3.09 -10.86
N LEU A 771 3.30 3.46 -12.13
CA LEU A 771 2.13 3.21 -12.99
C LEU A 771 1.98 1.73 -13.36
N CYS A 772 3.06 0.94 -13.29
CA CYS A 772 2.98 -0.51 -13.44
C CYS A 772 2.43 -1.17 -12.17
N ASP A 773 1.13 -1.48 -12.11
CA ASP A 773 0.50 -2.23 -11.01
C ASP A 773 0.95 -3.70 -10.98
N SER A 774 2.19 -3.90 -10.55
CA SER A 774 2.92 -5.14 -10.72
C SER A 774 3.04 -5.97 -9.45
N GLY A 775 2.30 -5.57 -8.40
CA GLY A 775 2.37 -6.16 -7.08
C GLY A 775 3.79 -6.21 -6.49
N ALA A 776 3.96 -6.90 -5.36
CA ALA A 776 5.23 -6.95 -4.64
C ALA A 776 6.41 -7.61 -5.42
N HIS A 777 6.12 -8.32 -6.52
CA HIS A 777 7.11 -9.07 -7.31
C HIS A 777 7.57 -8.36 -8.60
N GLY A 778 6.94 -7.24 -8.95
CA GLY A 778 7.26 -6.47 -10.15
C GLY A 778 8.61 -5.77 -10.11
N LEU A 779 9.11 -5.40 -8.93
CA LEU A 779 10.37 -4.68 -8.80
C LEU A 779 11.58 -5.63 -8.89
N SER A 780 12.56 -5.24 -9.70
CA SER A 780 13.82 -5.96 -9.84
C SER A 780 14.86 -5.44 -8.83
N GLY A 781 15.59 -6.36 -8.20
CA GLY A 781 16.70 -5.97 -7.32
C GLY A 781 17.82 -5.21 -8.05
N SER A 782 17.97 -5.39 -9.37
CA SER A 782 18.91 -4.63 -10.19
C SER A 782 18.56 -3.15 -10.26
N TYR A 783 17.28 -2.80 -10.24
CA TYR A 783 16.85 -1.40 -10.28
C TYR A 783 17.12 -0.69 -8.97
N ILE A 784 16.78 -1.34 -7.85
CA ILE A 784 17.12 -0.84 -6.52
C ILE A 784 18.64 -0.68 -6.36
N ALA A 785 19.43 -1.63 -6.88
CA ALA A 785 20.88 -1.52 -6.89
C ALA A 785 21.38 -0.33 -7.74
N ALA A 786 20.81 -0.12 -8.93
CA ALA A 786 21.18 0.99 -9.81
C ALA A 786 20.89 2.35 -9.15
N LEU A 787 19.71 2.52 -8.53
CA LEU A 787 19.38 3.73 -7.77
C LEU A 787 20.37 4.00 -6.63
N ILE A 788 20.71 2.96 -5.86
CA ILE A 788 21.66 3.07 -4.74
C ILE A 788 23.07 3.38 -5.22
N ASN A 789 23.50 2.80 -6.34
CA ASN A 789 24.80 3.11 -6.92
C ASN A 789 24.85 4.53 -7.49
N SER A 790 23.80 4.98 -8.17
CA SER A 790 23.67 6.38 -8.62
C SER A 790 23.75 7.36 -7.45
N LEU A 791 23.15 7.03 -6.31
CA LEU A 791 23.25 7.80 -5.07
C LEU A 791 24.68 7.82 -4.51
N ASP A 792 25.35 6.66 -4.45
CA ASP A 792 26.73 6.53 -3.95
C ASP A 792 27.73 7.33 -4.81
N ASP A 793 27.59 7.24 -6.13
CA ASP A 793 28.42 7.95 -7.10
C ASP A 793 28.22 9.46 -7.02
N ASP A 794 26.97 9.91 -6.84
CA ASP A 794 26.66 11.34 -6.69
C ASP A 794 27.24 11.91 -5.39
N LEU A 795 27.00 11.25 -4.25
CA LEU A 795 27.54 11.66 -2.94
C LEU A 795 29.07 11.70 -2.93
N SER A 796 29.72 10.91 -3.78
CA SER A 796 31.18 10.83 -3.87
C SER A 796 31.80 11.93 -4.73
N ILE A 797 31.05 12.50 -5.66
CA ILE A 797 31.60 13.48 -6.62
C ILE A 797 31.06 14.88 -6.32
N SER A 798 29.81 14.99 -5.84
CA SER A 798 29.13 16.26 -5.60
C SER A 798 28.23 16.18 -4.35
N PRO A 799 28.83 16.13 -3.15
CA PRO A 799 28.08 15.97 -1.90
C PRO A 799 27.11 17.13 -1.59
N ASP A 800 27.33 18.30 -2.19
CA ASP A 800 26.54 19.52 -1.93
C ASP A 800 25.31 19.64 -2.85
N THR A 801 25.12 18.76 -3.83
CA THR A 801 23.95 18.80 -4.72
C THR A 801 22.79 17.97 -4.18
N HIS A 802 21.83 18.66 -3.55
CA HIS A 802 20.69 18.06 -2.85
C HIS A 802 19.64 17.37 -3.73
N GLU A 803 19.51 17.82 -4.98
CA GLU A 803 18.38 17.46 -5.84
C GLU A 803 18.34 15.96 -6.18
N LEU A 804 19.48 15.39 -6.58
CA LEU A 804 19.54 14.01 -7.04
C LEU A 804 19.34 13.02 -5.89
N TRP A 805 20.06 13.17 -4.78
CA TRP A 805 19.88 12.24 -3.68
C TRP A 805 18.50 12.37 -3.04
N THR A 806 17.89 13.56 -2.99
CA THR A 806 16.49 13.73 -2.58
C THR A 806 15.54 12.95 -3.50
N CYS A 807 15.68 13.11 -4.82
CA CYS A 807 14.87 12.40 -5.81
C CYS A 807 15.03 10.86 -5.70
N VAL A 808 16.27 10.37 -5.54
CA VAL A 808 16.55 8.93 -5.37
C VAL A 808 15.96 8.41 -4.05
N LEU A 809 16.13 9.13 -2.94
CA LEU A 809 15.58 8.71 -1.65
C LEU A 809 14.05 8.70 -1.66
N GLN A 810 13.39 9.71 -2.24
CA GLN A 810 11.93 9.71 -2.41
C GLN A 810 11.47 8.49 -3.23
N THR A 811 12.16 8.20 -4.33
CA THR A 811 11.89 7.03 -5.18
C THR A 811 12.04 5.73 -4.40
N LEU A 812 13.12 5.58 -3.63
CA LEU A 812 13.36 4.41 -2.79
C LEU A 812 12.31 4.28 -1.67
N THR A 813 11.90 5.38 -1.04
CA THR A 813 10.85 5.41 -0.01
C THR A 813 9.54 4.85 -0.57
N GLU A 814 9.07 5.36 -1.70
CA GLU A 814 7.81 4.92 -2.30
C GLU A 814 7.86 3.46 -2.73
N MET A 815 9.00 2.99 -3.28
CA MET A 815 9.19 1.57 -3.62
C MET A 815 9.22 0.67 -2.40
N CYS A 816 9.91 1.10 -1.34
CA CYS A 816 10.00 0.37 -0.07
C CYS A 816 8.64 0.27 0.62
N PHE A 817 7.85 1.34 0.60
CA PHE A 817 6.49 1.35 1.14
C PHE A 817 5.57 0.35 0.42
N ARG A 818 5.74 0.21 -0.90
CA ARG A 818 4.95 -0.71 -1.73
C ARG A 818 5.39 -2.16 -1.66
N SER A 819 6.65 -2.44 -1.26
CA SER A 819 7.19 -3.80 -1.35
C SER A 819 8.28 -4.10 -0.32
N ASP A 820 7.99 -5.07 0.55
CA ASP A 820 8.97 -5.73 1.44
C ASP A 820 10.19 -6.31 0.66
N TYR A 821 10.07 -6.56 -0.65
CA TYR A 821 11.22 -6.97 -1.48
C TYR A 821 12.13 -5.79 -1.80
N ALA A 822 11.56 -4.61 -2.05
CA ALA A 822 12.32 -3.39 -2.27
C ALA A 822 13.11 -3.04 -1.00
N VAL A 823 12.49 -3.12 0.18
CA VAL A 823 13.19 -2.93 1.47
C VAL A 823 14.35 -3.92 1.61
N ALA A 824 14.09 -5.22 1.37
CA ALA A 824 15.13 -6.23 1.48
C ALA A 824 16.29 -6.01 0.48
N PHE A 825 16.00 -5.58 -0.75
CA PHE A 825 17.04 -5.21 -1.72
C PHE A 825 17.79 -3.96 -1.29
N ALA A 826 17.09 -2.93 -0.81
CA ALA A 826 17.70 -1.70 -0.35
C ALA A 826 18.66 -1.94 0.81
N SER A 827 18.26 -2.76 1.80
CA SER A 827 19.15 -3.22 2.88
C SER A 827 20.34 -3.98 2.32
N LYS A 828 20.11 -4.92 1.39
CA LYS A 828 21.16 -5.75 0.77
C LYS A 828 22.19 -4.95 -0.02
N TYR A 829 21.79 -3.84 -0.65
CA TYR A 829 22.68 -3.01 -1.46
C TYR A 829 23.32 -1.85 -0.68
N GLY A 830 23.17 -1.82 0.65
CA GLY A 830 23.90 -0.90 1.51
C GLY A 830 23.28 0.49 1.62
N LEU A 831 21.97 0.64 1.43
CA LEU A 831 21.28 1.93 1.58
C LEU A 831 21.50 2.55 2.96
N PHE A 832 21.59 1.74 4.02
CA PHE A 832 21.81 2.23 5.39
C PHE A 832 23.07 3.09 5.52
N ALA A 833 24.20 2.65 4.97
CA ALA A 833 25.45 3.41 5.05
C ALA A 833 25.34 4.76 4.32
N LEU A 834 24.67 4.77 3.15
CA LEU A 834 24.43 6.00 2.40
C LEU A 834 23.48 6.95 3.12
N LEU A 835 22.46 6.45 3.83
CA LEU A 835 21.57 7.28 4.65
C LEU A 835 22.33 7.97 5.78
N VAL A 836 23.21 7.24 6.48
CA VAL A 836 24.07 7.84 7.52
C VAL A 836 24.94 8.94 6.91
N ARG A 837 25.54 8.69 5.74
CA ARG A 837 26.35 9.68 5.00
C ARG A 837 25.55 10.93 4.65
N VAL A 838 24.37 10.78 4.05
CA VAL A 838 23.44 11.87 3.73
C VAL A 838 23.08 12.67 4.99
N ARG A 839 22.66 11.99 6.07
CA ARG A 839 22.25 12.65 7.32
C ARG A 839 23.38 13.45 7.98
N ARG A 840 24.64 13.05 7.78
CA ARG A 840 25.81 13.81 8.23
C ARG A 840 26.06 15.05 7.37
N LEU A 841 25.91 14.95 6.06
CA LEU A 841 25.99 16.11 5.16
C LEU A 841 24.88 17.14 5.48
N CYS A 842 23.69 16.69 5.86
CA CYS A 842 22.57 17.55 6.27
C CYS A 842 22.68 18.12 7.70
N HIS A 843 23.66 17.71 8.51
CA HIS A 843 23.76 18.10 9.93
C HIS A 843 23.79 19.63 10.18
N PRO A 844 24.42 20.47 9.33
CA PRO A 844 24.35 21.92 9.49
C PRO A 844 22.95 22.51 9.29
N LEU A 845 22.13 21.88 8.43
CA LEU A 845 20.75 22.29 8.13
C LEU A 845 19.75 21.81 9.21
N LEU A 846 20.14 20.82 10.00
CA LEU A 846 19.36 20.20 11.08
C LEU A 846 19.42 20.98 12.41
N ALA A 847 20.29 21.98 12.54
CA ALA A 847 20.47 22.75 13.78
C ALA A 847 19.39 23.83 14.00
N ASN A 848 18.55 24.11 12.99
CA ASN A 848 17.41 25.03 13.10
C ASN A 848 16.07 24.23 13.08
N PRO A 849 15.51 23.88 14.24
CA PRO A 849 14.30 23.04 14.33
C PRO A 849 12.99 23.76 13.95
N SER A 850 13.04 25.02 13.51
CA SER A 850 11.85 25.85 13.25
C SER A 850 11.26 25.68 11.84
N GLN A 851 11.89 24.92 10.95
CA GLN A 851 11.35 24.61 9.63
C GLN A 851 11.32 23.09 9.43
N SER A 852 10.15 22.55 9.09
CA SER A 852 9.94 21.16 8.69
C SER A 852 10.69 20.88 7.39
N ASN A 853 12.01 20.63 7.48
CA ASN A 853 12.82 20.36 6.31
C ASN A 853 12.41 18.99 5.71
N PRO A 854 11.88 18.95 4.47
CA PRO A 854 11.38 17.73 3.84
C PRO A 854 12.46 16.63 3.72
N GLU A 855 13.74 17.01 3.61
CA GLU A 855 14.86 16.06 3.55
C GLU A 855 15.03 15.24 4.84
N VAL A 856 14.76 15.87 5.98
CA VAL A 856 14.81 15.23 7.30
C VAL A 856 13.68 14.21 7.44
N SER A 857 12.50 14.58 6.95
CA SER A 857 11.34 13.68 6.90
C SER A 857 11.63 12.45 6.04
N ILE A 858 12.21 12.63 4.85
CA ILE A 858 12.51 11.53 3.92
C ILE A 858 13.57 10.59 4.50
N THR A 859 14.70 11.09 5.00
CA THR A 859 15.75 10.22 5.55
C THR A 859 15.29 9.47 6.80
N CYS A 860 14.49 10.09 7.67
CA CYS A 860 13.86 9.42 8.81
C CYS A 860 12.88 8.34 8.34
N MET A 861 12.04 8.63 7.34
CA MET A 861 11.07 7.67 6.79
C MET A 861 11.76 6.44 6.20
N VAL A 862 12.84 6.62 5.43
CA VAL A 862 13.62 5.48 4.91
C VAL A 862 14.27 4.68 6.05
N LEU A 863 14.81 5.35 7.07
CA LEU A 863 15.42 4.68 8.21
C LEU A 863 14.40 3.82 8.98
N THR A 864 13.19 4.35 9.19
CA THR A 864 12.06 3.61 9.77
C THR A 864 11.68 2.41 8.90
N LEU A 865 11.53 2.61 7.59
CA LEU A 865 11.22 1.51 6.66
C LEU A 865 12.29 0.41 6.65
N LEU A 866 13.57 0.79 6.77
CA LEU A 866 14.66 -0.18 6.94
C LEU A 866 14.55 -0.93 8.26
N GLY A 867 14.29 -0.21 9.37
CA GLY A 867 14.06 -0.79 10.69
C GLY A 867 12.92 -1.81 10.70
N ASP A 868 11.77 -1.43 10.15
CA ASP A 868 10.62 -2.31 9.98
C ASP A 868 10.96 -3.47 9.02
N GLY A 869 11.75 -3.20 7.99
CA GLY A 869 12.29 -4.18 7.08
C GLY A 869 13.04 -5.32 7.75
N LEU A 870 13.76 -5.03 8.85
CA LEU A 870 14.56 -6.01 9.60
C LEU A 870 13.71 -7.04 10.37
N PHE A 871 12.38 -6.94 10.33
CA PHE A 871 11.52 -8.06 10.73
C PHE A 871 11.50 -9.18 9.68
N HIS A 872 11.91 -8.92 8.44
CA HIS A 872 12.01 -9.94 7.41
C HIS A 872 13.40 -10.61 7.40
N ARG A 873 13.44 -11.95 7.54
CA ARG A 873 14.70 -12.75 7.51
C ARG A 873 15.61 -12.43 6.32
N ARG A 874 15.04 -12.18 5.14
CA ARG A 874 15.80 -11.82 3.93
C ARG A 874 16.46 -10.44 4.03
N ALA A 875 15.79 -9.47 4.67
CA ALA A 875 16.32 -8.13 4.86
C ALA A 875 17.41 -8.15 5.93
N VAL A 876 17.24 -8.90 7.02
CA VAL A 876 18.30 -9.10 8.05
C VAL A 876 19.55 -9.71 7.44
N LYS A 877 19.40 -10.78 6.65
CA LYS A 877 20.54 -11.41 5.95
C LYS A 877 21.21 -10.40 5.01
N GLY A 878 20.43 -9.70 4.19
CA GLY A 878 20.94 -8.68 3.27
C GLY A 878 21.64 -7.53 3.98
N PHE A 879 21.06 -7.01 5.07
CA PHE A 879 21.60 -5.93 5.89
C PHE A 879 22.95 -6.30 6.49
N ARG A 880 23.08 -7.50 7.04
CA ARG A 880 24.34 -7.99 7.59
C ARG A 880 25.41 -8.19 6.52
N GLU A 881 25.06 -8.79 5.38
CA GLU A 881 25.97 -8.91 4.24
C GLU A 881 26.40 -7.53 3.72
N ALA A 882 25.49 -6.56 3.74
CA ALA A 882 25.75 -5.20 3.32
C ALA A 882 26.67 -4.45 4.28
N GLN A 883 26.54 -4.65 5.59
CA GLN A 883 27.43 -4.03 6.59
C GLN A 883 28.90 -4.39 6.36
N SER A 884 29.21 -5.64 6.05
CA SER A 884 30.58 -6.04 5.74
C SER A 884 30.99 -5.61 4.33
N ARG A 885 30.12 -5.80 3.33
CA ARG A 885 30.44 -5.53 1.92
C ARG A 885 30.60 -4.04 1.61
N TYR A 886 29.83 -3.19 2.26
CA TYR A 886 29.80 -1.74 2.02
C TYR A 886 30.29 -0.94 3.23
N ALA A 887 31.16 -1.55 4.06
CA ALA A 887 31.77 -0.87 5.20
C ALA A 887 32.45 0.45 4.79
N THR A 888 33.05 0.50 3.60
CA THR A 888 33.71 1.70 3.05
C THR A 888 32.76 2.85 2.73
N ARG A 889 31.45 2.61 2.64
CA ARG A 889 30.43 3.66 2.46
C ARG A 889 30.06 4.35 3.77
N MET A 890 30.39 3.72 4.90
CA MET A 890 30.05 4.22 6.22
C MET A 890 30.99 5.37 6.58
N PRO A 891 30.47 6.55 6.93
CA PRO A 891 31.32 7.68 7.30
C PRO A 891 31.97 7.48 8.69
N ASP A 892 33.19 7.99 8.87
CA ASP A 892 33.96 7.86 10.14
C ASP A 892 33.31 8.63 11.29
N GLY A 893 33.14 8.00 12.45
CA GLY A 893 32.56 8.62 13.65
C GLY A 893 31.35 7.86 14.20
N PRO A 894 30.86 8.26 15.40
CA PRO A 894 29.75 7.56 16.05
C PRO A 894 28.45 7.66 15.26
N LEU A 895 27.60 6.64 15.39
CA LEU A 895 26.24 6.65 14.88
C LEU A 895 25.33 7.47 15.78
N ARG A 896 24.29 8.07 15.20
CA ARG A 896 23.20 8.68 15.96
C ARG A 896 22.41 7.60 16.70
N VAL A 897 21.63 7.99 17.71
CA VAL A 897 20.85 7.06 18.55
C VAL A 897 19.90 6.18 17.72
N ASP A 898 19.19 6.78 16.76
CA ASP A 898 18.27 6.09 15.85
C ASP A 898 19.00 5.18 14.85
N GLU A 899 20.14 5.62 14.31
CA GLU A 899 20.99 4.81 13.42
C GLU A 899 21.57 3.60 14.17
N GLN A 900 22.05 3.81 15.40
CA GLN A 900 22.55 2.75 16.28
C GLN A 900 21.43 1.77 16.64
N ALA A 901 20.21 2.25 16.87
CA ALA A 901 19.06 1.39 17.14
C ALA A 901 18.77 0.43 15.98
N VAL A 902 18.87 0.88 14.72
CA VAL A 902 18.70 0.02 13.54
C VAL A 902 19.81 -1.03 13.46
N VAL A 903 21.07 -0.68 13.74
CA VAL A 903 22.19 -1.64 13.80
C VAL A 903 21.94 -2.69 14.88
N THR A 904 21.66 -2.27 16.10
CA THR A 904 21.37 -3.16 17.23
C THR A 904 20.18 -4.08 16.95
N LEU A 905 19.12 -3.57 16.31
CA LEU A 905 17.97 -4.36 15.88
C LEU A 905 18.39 -5.43 14.86
N GLY A 906 19.19 -5.07 13.86
CA GLY A 906 19.70 -6.00 12.86
C GLY A 906 20.56 -7.12 13.46
N GLU A 907 21.43 -6.78 14.40
CA GLU A 907 22.26 -7.75 15.13
C GLU A 907 21.43 -8.71 16.00
N ARG A 908 20.51 -8.16 16.82
CA ARG A 908 19.58 -8.94 17.66
C ARG A 908 18.78 -9.94 16.81
N ARG A 909 18.22 -9.48 15.70
CA ARG A 909 17.43 -10.31 14.78
C ARG A 909 18.29 -11.35 14.04
N SER A 910 19.52 -11.02 13.69
CA SER A 910 20.44 -11.99 13.11
C SER A 910 20.85 -13.07 14.11
N GLY A 911 20.96 -12.77 15.40
CA GLY A 911 21.18 -13.74 16.47
C GLY A 911 20.03 -14.74 16.56
N MET A 912 18.80 -14.25 16.72
CA MET A 912 17.59 -15.07 16.77
C MET A 912 17.43 -15.99 15.53
N ALA A 913 17.78 -15.49 14.35
CA ALA A 913 17.71 -16.26 13.09
C ALA A 913 18.75 -17.39 12.99
N ARG A 914 19.84 -17.34 13.77
CA ARG A 914 20.83 -18.42 13.90
C ARG A 914 20.38 -19.46 14.91
N ASP A 915 19.86 -19.02 16.05
CA ASP A 915 19.42 -19.91 17.13
C ASP A 915 18.22 -20.77 16.69
N SER A 916 17.31 -20.20 15.92
CA SER A 916 16.18 -20.92 15.30
C SER A 916 16.55 -21.86 14.14
N TYR A 917 17.82 -21.90 13.71
CA TYR A 917 18.33 -22.87 12.72
C TYR A 917 19.12 -24.00 13.39
N LEU A 918 19.52 -23.83 14.65
CA LEU A 918 20.22 -24.82 15.47
C LEU A 918 19.25 -25.63 16.36
N GLN A 919 18.02 -25.14 16.52
CA GLN A 919 16.87 -25.87 17.07
C GLN A 919 16.04 -26.45 15.93
#